data_AF-A0A843IX54-F1
#
_entry.id   AF-A0A843IX54-F1
#
_cell.length_a   1.000
_cell.length_b   1.000
_cell.length_c   1.000
_cell.angle_alpha   90.00
_cell.angle_beta   90.00
_cell.angle_gamma   90.00
#
_symmetry.space_group_name_H-M   'P 1'
#
loop_
_entity.id
_entity.type
_entity.pdbx_description
1 polymer ?
#
loop_
_entity_poly.entity_id
_entity_poly.type
_entity_poly.pdbx_seq_one_letter_code
_entity_poly.pdbx_strand_id
1 'polypeptide(L)'
;MVKISVIMPVFNVENYIEETLCSLLNQTMIDDIEVIMVDDGSTDNSRFIIDEYASKYDNFHAYHKENEGQGIARNYGLNFAKGEYIHFMDSDDYIPPKAYENLYKFNHDNDFIVGNILKFGEFNIWENVLFKKAFIDFNGSVRSFRLDEYPNMLWDTITCNKLFKKEFLDKFNIRFINKNTYYEDLLFSFEAYINAESIGFSQNIFYFWRLRKDKSSITQKNDDVRNFTDRMGILKIYNSMMLEYALDNRLKYVVYDKWLKHDLKTSLKKIRNYPGMHYIDLMDGVAEILDFIPNQLRDNLNSYLKILYEMVDNRDITALLSFAHLEDEFKFNPQMELDIGENYLDLIDYNFMGDDEEYDAFVSGVYNDDENLFIEFTEKFSILPKKYPHEIIVSLINKNREFPLNLHNNMFSIPLNLIKDLDHSKVKVTYRSKDFNREFLLKNYNRKSIRYANYDIDLGIGINNILYLDIRKKTQNQIVVENITLEEGMFTFYCRSINEINNVILTNFVTYNETAFPVNYYSDSGSFYFTIPYDEFTRYVIRKYELNSPQSFNSIKLDREFKFENGNSIVRFKNKRNKIYISNKPNKSSIINIKNLMDVNERLVNENNRLLETNKRLAKKIEDYKSRKAVKLVDDIKNIGKR
;
A
#
# COMPACT_ATOMS: atom_id res chain seq x y z
N MET A 1 -17.01 -18.45 18.86
CA MET A 1 -17.88 -17.44 18.21
C MET A 1 -16.99 -16.72 17.22
N VAL A 2 -17.42 -16.52 15.97
CA VAL A 2 -16.59 -15.83 14.97
C VAL A 2 -16.42 -14.38 15.41
N LYS A 3 -15.17 -13.88 15.47
CA LYS A 3 -14.88 -12.50 15.86
C LYS A 3 -14.85 -11.58 14.65
N ILE A 4 -14.30 -12.05 13.53
CA ILE A 4 -14.12 -11.24 12.33
C ILE A 4 -14.60 -12.02 11.11
N SER A 5 -15.47 -11.40 10.31
CA SER A 5 -15.79 -11.85 8.95
C SER A 5 -14.98 -11.05 7.94
N VAL A 6 -14.11 -11.72 7.21
CA VAL A 6 -13.37 -11.13 6.09
C VAL A 6 -14.19 -11.36 4.82
N ILE A 7 -14.68 -10.29 4.22
CA ILE A 7 -15.44 -10.33 2.98
C ILE A 7 -14.51 -9.94 1.83
N MET A 8 -14.37 -10.83 0.85
CA MET A 8 -13.43 -10.70 -0.25
C MET A 8 -14.15 -10.78 -1.61
N PRO A 9 -14.32 -9.67 -2.34
CA PRO A 9 -14.81 -9.70 -3.70
C PRO A 9 -13.72 -10.24 -4.65
N VAL A 10 -14.10 -11.15 -5.54
CA VAL A 10 -13.19 -11.86 -6.45
C VAL A 10 -13.66 -11.65 -7.88
N PHE A 11 -12.82 -11.05 -8.71
CA PHE A 11 -13.08 -10.88 -10.14
C PHE A 11 -11.78 -10.85 -10.94
N ASN A 12 -11.52 -11.92 -11.70
CA ASN A 12 -10.37 -12.02 -12.62
C ASN A 12 -9.00 -11.70 -11.97
N VAL A 13 -8.64 -12.44 -10.92
CA VAL A 13 -7.44 -12.24 -10.10
C VAL A 13 -6.62 -13.53 -9.90
N GLU A 14 -6.71 -14.50 -10.83
CA GLU A 14 -6.07 -15.82 -10.69
C GLU A 14 -4.56 -15.75 -10.39
N ASN A 15 -3.89 -14.67 -10.84
CA ASN A 15 -2.46 -14.46 -10.66
C ASN A 15 -2.07 -13.97 -9.26
N TYR A 16 -3.03 -13.57 -8.42
CA TYR A 16 -2.78 -12.89 -7.14
C TYR A 16 -3.47 -13.58 -5.96
N ILE A 17 -4.65 -14.15 -6.20
CA ILE A 17 -5.55 -14.62 -5.14
C ILE A 17 -4.95 -15.69 -4.23
N GLU A 18 -4.11 -16.59 -4.74
CA GLU A 18 -3.44 -17.58 -3.87
C GLU A 18 -2.56 -16.92 -2.80
N GLU A 19 -1.80 -15.88 -3.16
CA GLU A 19 -0.95 -15.16 -2.21
C GLU A 19 -1.80 -14.44 -1.16
N THR A 20 -2.94 -13.88 -1.59
CA THR A 20 -3.93 -13.22 -0.74
C THR A 20 -4.56 -14.19 0.26
N LEU A 21 -5.04 -15.34 -0.19
CA LEU A 21 -5.62 -16.38 0.67
C LEU A 21 -4.58 -17.00 1.61
N CYS A 22 -3.35 -17.22 1.14
CA CYS A 22 -2.25 -17.65 2.01
C CYS A 22 -1.96 -16.61 3.12
N SER A 23 -2.12 -15.31 2.86
CA SER A 23 -1.93 -14.29 3.89
C SER A 23 -3.00 -14.34 4.99
N LEU A 24 -4.23 -14.76 4.65
CA LEU A 24 -5.31 -15.00 5.59
C LEU A 24 -5.08 -16.27 6.41
N LEU A 25 -4.69 -17.38 5.78
CA LEU A 25 -4.39 -18.63 6.48
C LEU A 25 -3.26 -18.48 7.52
N ASN A 26 -2.33 -17.55 7.28
CA ASN A 26 -1.21 -17.29 8.19
C ASN A 26 -1.52 -16.26 9.29
N GLN A 27 -2.79 -15.88 9.48
CA GLN A 27 -3.17 -14.98 10.57
C GLN A 27 -3.08 -15.68 11.92
N THR A 28 -2.56 -14.98 12.94
CA THR A 28 -2.52 -15.50 14.31
C THR A 28 -3.90 -15.70 14.93
N MET A 29 -4.93 -15.05 14.36
CA MET A 29 -6.34 -15.18 14.74
C MET A 29 -7.15 -16.05 13.76
N ILE A 30 -6.52 -16.90 12.94
CA ILE A 30 -7.24 -17.67 11.89
C ILE A 30 -8.45 -18.46 12.43
N ASP A 31 -8.36 -19.02 13.65
CA ASP A 31 -9.45 -19.77 14.29
C ASP A 31 -10.65 -18.91 14.73
N ASP A 32 -10.45 -17.59 14.84
CA ASP A 32 -11.48 -16.61 15.20
C ASP A 32 -12.06 -15.88 13.97
N ILE A 33 -11.60 -16.23 12.77
CA ILE A 33 -11.92 -15.56 11.50
C ILE A 33 -12.72 -16.50 10.60
N GLU A 34 -13.76 -15.98 9.95
CA GLU A 34 -14.34 -16.60 8.74
C GLU A 34 -14.02 -15.75 7.50
N VAL A 35 -13.81 -16.41 6.36
CA VAL A 35 -13.46 -15.78 5.08
C VAL A 35 -14.57 -16.04 4.08
N ILE A 36 -15.27 -14.99 3.68
CA ILE A 36 -16.39 -15.01 2.74
C ILE A 36 -15.88 -14.48 1.39
N MET A 37 -15.60 -15.40 0.48
CA MET A 37 -15.13 -15.11 -0.88
C MET A 37 -16.33 -15.07 -1.82
N VAL A 38 -16.51 -13.95 -2.52
CA VAL A 38 -17.62 -13.75 -3.44
C VAL A 38 -17.07 -13.54 -4.84
N ASP A 39 -17.21 -14.57 -5.69
CA ASP A 39 -16.90 -14.47 -7.12
C ASP A 39 -17.98 -13.66 -7.84
N ASP A 40 -17.58 -12.50 -8.36
CA ASP A 40 -18.41 -11.55 -9.09
C ASP A 40 -18.35 -11.82 -10.61
N GLY A 41 -18.52 -13.09 -10.98
CA GLY A 41 -18.57 -13.54 -12.38
C GLY A 41 -17.22 -13.61 -13.09
N SER A 42 -16.17 -14.12 -12.43
CA SER A 42 -14.85 -14.31 -13.05
C SER A 42 -14.91 -15.21 -14.29
N THR A 43 -14.04 -14.91 -15.24
CA THR A 43 -13.86 -15.67 -16.50
C THR A 43 -12.51 -16.41 -16.54
N ASP A 44 -11.66 -16.22 -15.54
CA ASP A 44 -10.39 -16.91 -15.36
C ASP A 44 -10.51 -18.02 -14.29
N ASN A 45 -9.39 -18.56 -13.80
CA ASN A 45 -9.44 -19.63 -12.79
C ASN A 45 -9.76 -19.18 -11.36
N SER A 46 -10.04 -17.89 -11.11
CA SER A 46 -10.28 -17.37 -9.76
C SER A 46 -11.40 -18.11 -9.04
N ARG A 47 -12.48 -18.44 -9.77
CA ARG A 47 -13.61 -19.22 -9.25
C ARG A 47 -13.17 -20.58 -8.70
N PHE A 48 -12.41 -21.33 -9.48
CA PHE A 48 -11.95 -22.66 -9.07
C PHE A 48 -11.01 -22.59 -7.86
N ILE A 49 -10.18 -21.55 -7.78
CA ILE A 49 -9.27 -21.35 -6.66
C ILE A 49 -10.06 -21.15 -5.36
N ILE A 50 -11.08 -20.29 -5.34
CA ILE A 50 -11.86 -20.07 -4.11
C ILE A 50 -12.68 -21.30 -3.69
N ASP A 51 -13.19 -22.07 -4.65
CA ASP A 51 -13.92 -23.32 -4.38
C ASP A 51 -13.00 -24.36 -3.72
N GLU A 52 -11.76 -24.45 -4.20
CA GLU A 52 -10.75 -25.33 -3.62
C GLU A 52 -10.46 -24.95 -2.16
N TYR A 53 -10.26 -23.66 -1.86
CA TYR A 53 -10.02 -23.21 -0.48
C TYR A 53 -11.24 -23.47 0.42
N ALA A 54 -12.46 -23.18 -0.05
CA ALA A 54 -13.68 -23.47 0.71
C ALA A 54 -13.89 -24.98 0.95
N SER A 55 -13.42 -25.85 0.06
CA SER A 55 -13.48 -27.31 0.25
C SER A 55 -12.44 -27.84 1.26
N LYS A 56 -11.35 -27.08 1.49
CA LYS A 56 -10.22 -27.49 2.33
C LYS A 56 -10.28 -26.93 3.75
N TYR A 57 -10.87 -25.76 3.92
CA TYR A 57 -10.84 -25.01 5.18
C TYR A 57 -12.26 -24.65 5.61
N ASP A 58 -12.69 -25.16 6.76
CA ASP A 58 -14.07 -25.01 7.26
C ASP A 58 -14.49 -23.54 7.49
N ASN A 59 -13.52 -22.65 7.71
CA ASN A 59 -13.74 -21.22 7.89
C ASN A 59 -13.66 -20.40 6.59
N PHE A 60 -13.51 -21.04 5.43
CA PHE A 60 -13.54 -20.40 4.12
C PHE A 60 -14.85 -20.75 3.41
N HIS A 61 -15.52 -19.74 2.87
CA HIS A 61 -16.82 -19.88 2.23
C HIS A 61 -16.78 -19.23 0.85
N ALA A 62 -17.04 -20.02 -0.19
CA ALA A 62 -17.13 -19.55 -1.56
C ALA A 62 -18.61 -19.32 -1.94
N TYR A 63 -18.87 -18.18 -2.54
CA TYR A 63 -20.16 -17.85 -3.15
C TYR A 63 -19.95 -17.27 -4.55
N HIS A 64 -20.94 -17.43 -5.41
CA HIS A 64 -20.86 -16.96 -6.79
C HIS A 64 -22.10 -16.14 -7.15
N LYS A 65 -21.89 -15.09 -7.92
CA LYS A 65 -22.94 -14.26 -8.50
C LYS A 65 -22.55 -13.82 -9.91
N GLU A 66 -23.50 -13.25 -10.64
CA GLU A 66 -23.22 -12.54 -11.88
C GLU A 66 -22.47 -11.23 -11.59
N ASN A 67 -21.67 -10.73 -12.54
CA ASN A 67 -20.87 -9.52 -12.32
C ASN A 67 -21.74 -8.26 -12.15
N GLU A 68 -21.67 -7.64 -10.97
CA GLU A 68 -22.33 -6.36 -10.69
C GLU A 68 -21.42 -5.34 -9.99
N GLY A 69 -20.11 -5.61 -9.96
CA GLY A 69 -19.10 -4.77 -9.34
C GLY A 69 -18.78 -5.15 -7.89
N GLN A 70 -17.56 -4.83 -7.49
CA GLN A 70 -16.96 -5.24 -6.21
C GLN A 70 -17.76 -4.79 -4.97
N GLY A 71 -18.36 -3.60 -4.99
CA GLY A 71 -19.21 -3.12 -3.89
C GLY A 71 -20.44 -4.01 -3.65
N ILE A 72 -21.09 -4.44 -4.73
CA ILE A 72 -22.26 -5.33 -4.65
C ILE A 72 -21.85 -6.72 -4.20
N ALA A 73 -20.70 -7.22 -4.66
CA ALA A 73 -20.12 -8.46 -4.16
C ALA A 73 -19.83 -8.39 -2.65
N ARG A 74 -19.32 -7.26 -2.14
CA ARG A 74 -19.13 -7.04 -0.70
C ARG A 74 -20.43 -7.02 0.09
N ASN A 75 -21.47 -6.31 -0.40
CA ASN A 75 -22.80 -6.35 0.22
C ASN A 75 -23.39 -7.76 0.22
N TYR A 76 -23.22 -8.49 -0.88
CA TYR A 76 -23.68 -9.87 -0.98
C TYR A 76 -23.00 -10.75 0.08
N GLY A 77 -21.68 -10.62 0.25
CA GLY A 77 -20.93 -11.29 1.30
C GLY A 77 -21.37 -10.90 2.71
N LEU A 78 -21.76 -9.64 2.93
CA LEU A 78 -22.20 -9.13 4.23
C LEU A 78 -23.46 -9.86 4.76
N ASN A 79 -24.32 -10.35 3.87
CA ASN A 79 -25.50 -11.14 4.23
C ASN A 79 -25.16 -12.48 4.90
N PHE A 80 -23.95 -13.00 4.66
CA PHE A 80 -23.48 -14.27 5.22
C PHE A 80 -22.57 -14.10 6.43
N ALA A 81 -22.16 -12.87 6.75
CA ALA A 81 -21.23 -12.56 7.82
C ALA A 81 -21.83 -12.78 9.21
N LYS A 82 -21.10 -13.52 10.06
CA LYS A 82 -21.46 -13.88 11.44
C LYS A 82 -20.51 -13.26 12.48
N GLY A 83 -19.41 -12.66 12.05
CA GLY A 83 -18.42 -12.01 12.89
C GLY A 83 -18.97 -10.77 13.58
N GLU A 84 -18.44 -10.48 14.78
CA GLU A 84 -18.66 -9.21 15.47
C GLU A 84 -18.14 -8.03 14.64
N TYR A 85 -17.04 -8.25 13.93
CA TYR A 85 -16.41 -7.29 13.03
C TYR A 85 -16.42 -7.73 11.58
N ILE A 86 -16.44 -6.74 10.69
CA ILE A 86 -16.36 -6.90 9.24
C ILE A 86 -15.07 -6.26 8.73
N HIS A 87 -14.34 -6.99 7.89
CA HIS A 87 -13.23 -6.47 7.10
C HIS A 87 -13.48 -6.72 5.62
N PHE A 88 -13.38 -5.68 4.79
CA PHE A 88 -13.48 -5.81 3.34
C PHE A 88 -12.09 -5.90 2.71
N MET A 89 -11.65 -7.10 2.36
CA MET A 89 -10.30 -7.34 1.83
C MET A 89 -10.33 -7.52 0.32
N ASP A 90 -9.47 -6.81 -0.42
CA ASP A 90 -9.37 -7.02 -1.87
C ASP A 90 -8.61 -8.32 -2.19
N SER A 91 -9.05 -9.00 -3.24
CA SER A 91 -8.61 -10.35 -3.60
C SER A 91 -7.22 -10.45 -4.23
N ASP A 92 -6.53 -9.33 -4.41
CA ASP A 92 -5.14 -9.26 -4.89
C ASP A 92 -4.16 -8.64 -3.89
N ASP A 93 -4.60 -8.28 -2.70
CA ASP A 93 -3.79 -7.60 -1.70
C ASP A 93 -3.21 -8.58 -0.66
N TYR A 94 -2.52 -8.06 0.35
CA TYR A 94 -1.84 -8.88 1.37
C TYR A 94 -2.08 -8.35 2.78
N ILE A 95 -2.35 -9.25 3.72
CA ILE A 95 -2.54 -8.91 5.14
C ILE A 95 -1.36 -9.42 5.98
N PRO A 96 -0.73 -8.57 6.81
CA PRO A 96 0.29 -8.99 7.77
C PRO A 96 -0.24 -10.04 8.77
N PRO A 97 0.56 -11.01 9.24
CA PRO A 97 0.12 -12.13 10.09
C PRO A 97 -0.57 -11.78 11.41
N LYS A 98 -0.22 -10.63 12.00
CA LYS A 98 -0.78 -10.14 13.27
C LYS A 98 -1.75 -8.98 13.05
N ALA A 99 -2.15 -8.72 11.82
CA ALA A 99 -2.95 -7.56 11.48
C ALA A 99 -4.29 -7.55 12.23
N TYR A 100 -5.03 -8.65 12.16
CA TYR A 100 -6.30 -8.78 12.89
C TYR A 100 -6.11 -8.78 14.40
N GLU A 101 -5.09 -9.48 14.92
CA GLU A 101 -4.77 -9.48 16.36
C GLU A 101 -4.49 -8.08 16.89
N ASN A 102 -3.69 -7.30 16.16
CA ASN A 102 -3.29 -5.97 16.56
C ASN A 102 -4.47 -4.98 16.54
N LEU A 103 -5.35 -5.05 15.53
CA LEU A 103 -6.52 -4.18 15.47
C LEU A 103 -7.60 -4.62 16.45
N TYR A 104 -7.88 -5.93 16.55
CA TYR A 104 -8.90 -6.46 17.44
C TYR A 104 -8.58 -6.19 18.92
N LYS A 105 -7.31 -6.27 19.33
CA LYS A 105 -6.90 -5.89 20.70
C LYS A 105 -7.16 -4.41 21.02
N PHE A 106 -7.27 -3.56 20.00
CA PHE A 106 -7.58 -2.14 20.14
C PHE A 106 -9.09 -1.84 19.98
N ASN A 107 -9.94 -2.86 20.12
CA ASN A 107 -11.38 -2.69 20.23
C ASN A 107 -11.76 -2.03 21.57
N HIS A 108 -11.52 -0.72 21.68
CA HIS A 108 -11.97 0.15 22.79
C HIS A 108 -13.41 0.62 22.58
N ASP A 109 -14.30 -0.31 22.27
CA ASP A 109 -15.69 -0.01 21.88
C ASP A 109 -15.86 0.93 20.68
N ASN A 110 -14.81 1.10 19.86
CA ASN A 110 -14.87 1.89 18.63
C ASN A 110 -15.86 1.30 17.62
N ASP A 111 -16.61 2.16 16.93
CA ASP A 111 -17.52 1.76 15.84
C ASP A 111 -16.77 1.10 14.69
N PHE A 112 -15.55 1.60 14.42
CA PHE A 112 -14.59 0.94 13.57
C PHE A 112 -13.16 1.36 13.90
N ILE A 113 -12.20 0.60 13.42
CA ILE A 113 -10.77 0.80 13.66
C ILE A 113 -10.08 0.94 12.31
N VAL A 114 -9.31 2.01 12.15
CA VAL A 114 -8.46 2.28 10.99
C VAL A 114 -7.05 1.78 11.28
N GLY A 115 -6.53 0.93 10.39
CA GLY A 115 -5.14 0.50 10.39
C GLY A 115 -4.32 1.26 9.35
N ASN A 116 -3.01 1.31 9.59
CA ASN A 116 -2.08 1.89 8.62
C ASN A 116 -1.92 0.97 7.40
N ILE A 117 -1.53 1.56 6.27
CA ILE A 117 -1.49 0.89 4.97
C ILE A 117 -0.25 1.32 4.20
N LEU A 118 0.41 0.34 3.58
CA LEU A 118 1.52 0.59 2.67
C LEU A 118 1.22 0.04 1.28
N LYS A 119 1.72 0.73 0.25
CA LYS A 119 1.77 0.19 -1.11
C LYS A 119 2.98 -0.70 -1.28
N PHE A 120 2.84 -1.76 -2.05
CA PHE A 120 3.96 -2.59 -2.47
C PHE A 120 3.90 -2.95 -3.95
N GLY A 121 5.06 -3.10 -4.56
CA GLY A 121 5.23 -3.70 -5.89
C GLY A 121 6.23 -4.84 -5.82
N GLU A 122 6.72 -5.31 -6.99
CA GLU A 122 7.62 -6.47 -7.05
C GLU A 122 8.86 -6.33 -6.14
N PHE A 123 9.39 -5.11 -5.93
CA PHE A 123 10.63 -4.89 -5.17
C PHE A 123 10.62 -3.76 -4.16
N ASN A 124 9.52 -3.02 -4.01
CA ASN A 124 9.49 -1.80 -3.22
C ASN A 124 8.22 -1.75 -2.36
N ILE A 125 8.32 -1.08 -1.21
CA ILE A 125 7.20 -0.75 -0.33
C ILE A 125 7.31 0.76 -0.05
N TRP A 126 6.19 1.47 -0.10
CA TRP A 126 6.13 2.92 0.14
C TRP A 126 4.76 3.35 0.67
N GLU A 127 4.69 4.51 1.31
CA GLU A 127 3.45 5.13 1.76
C GLU A 127 2.69 5.77 0.59
N ASN A 128 1.36 5.80 0.66
CA ASN A 128 0.56 6.56 -0.30
C ASN A 128 0.29 7.98 0.22
N VAL A 129 0.28 8.95 -0.70
CA VAL A 129 0.06 10.37 -0.40
C VAL A 129 -1.27 10.62 0.33
N LEU A 130 -2.35 9.90 -0.04
CA LEU A 130 -3.65 10.03 0.63
C LEU A 130 -3.56 9.68 2.11
N PHE A 131 -2.94 8.55 2.44
CA PHE A 131 -2.80 8.09 3.83
C PHE A 131 -1.81 8.92 4.62
N LYS A 132 -0.79 9.46 3.96
CA LYS A 132 0.10 10.44 4.58
C LYS A 132 -0.65 11.71 5.00
N LYS A 133 -1.58 12.21 4.17
CA LYS A 133 -2.45 13.33 4.53
C LYS A 133 -3.45 12.95 5.62
N ALA A 134 -4.08 11.77 5.51
CA ALA A 134 -5.06 11.30 6.48
C ALA A 134 -4.48 11.14 7.88
N PHE A 135 -3.25 10.61 7.97
CA PHE A 135 -2.63 10.23 9.24
C PHE A 135 -1.64 11.29 9.77
N ILE A 136 -1.61 12.49 9.18
CA ILE A 136 -0.64 13.55 9.51
C ILE A 136 -0.66 13.96 10.99
N ASP A 137 -1.82 13.86 11.64
CA ASP A 137 -2.03 14.25 13.04
C ASP A 137 -1.72 13.11 14.05
N PHE A 138 -1.30 11.95 13.55
CA PHE A 138 -1.08 10.74 14.34
C PHE A 138 0.42 10.41 14.40
N ASN A 139 1.15 11.18 15.22
CA ASN A 139 2.59 10.99 15.52
C ASN A 139 2.87 9.74 16.39
N GLY A 140 2.36 8.57 15.98
CA GLY A 140 2.71 7.27 16.55
C GLY A 140 1.99 6.81 17.81
N SER A 141 0.87 7.43 18.16
CA SER A 141 -0.01 6.92 19.22
C SER A 141 -1.20 6.16 18.64
N VAL A 142 -1.51 5.00 19.21
CA VAL A 142 -2.82 4.36 19.05
C VAL A 142 -3.84 5.17 19.84
N ARG A 143 -4.97 5.55 19.25
CA ARG A 143 -5.98 6.40 19.91
C ARG A 143 -7.39 6.16 19.41
N SER A 144 -8.37 6.40 20.28
CA SER A 144 -9.78 6.57 19.93
C SER A 144 -10.09 8.06 19.81
N PHE A 145 -10.93 8.43 18.86
CA PHE A 145 -11.26 9.83 18.58
C PHE A 145 -12.61 9.96 17.87
N ARG A 146 -13.15 11.17 17.85
CA ARG A 146 -14.29 11.56 17.00
C ARG A 146 -13.80 12.25 15.73
N LEU A 147 -14.54 12.10 14.63
CA LEU A 147 -14.15 12.67 13.34
C LEU A 147 -13.85 14.18 13.40
N ASP A 148 -14.60 14.94 14.19
CA ASP A 148 -14.44 16.39 14.33
C ASP A 148 -13.13 16.79 15.05
N GLU A 149 -12.52 15.88 15.82
CA GLU A 149 -11.20 16.10 16.40
C GLU A 149 -10.10 16.00 15.33
N TYR A 150 -10.23 15.03 14.42
CA TYR A 150 -9.24 14.73 13.37
C TYR A 150 -9.89 14.64 11.97
N PRO A 151 -10.32 15.78 11.40
CA PRO A 151 -11.11 15.79 10.17
C PRO A 151 -10.31 15.34 8.93
N ASN A 152 -8.98 15.42 8.98
CA ASN A 152 -8.08 14.94 7.92
C ASN A 152 -8.28 13.45 7.61
N MET A 153 -8.87 12.66 8.52
CA MET A 153 -9.22 11.26 8.27
C MET A 153 -10.13 11.06 7.05
N LEU A 154 -10.87 12.09 6.61
CA LEU A 154 -11.65 12.07 5.36
C LEU A 154 -10.78 11.94 4.08
N TRP A 155 -9.45 12.07 4.20
CA TRP A 155 -8.51 11.72 3.12
C TRP A 155 -8.35 10.21 2.92
N ASP A 156 -8.56 9.41 3.97
CA ASP A 156 -8.57 7.96 3.89
C ASP A 156 -9.97 7.49 3.47
N THR A 157 -10.10 7.08 2.21
CA THR A 157 -11.40 6.80 1.57
C THR A 157 -11.58 5.36 1.14
N ILE A 158 -10.66 4.47 1.53
CA ILE A 158 -10.73 3.04 1.23
C ILE A 158 -11.41 2.30 2.38
N THR A 159 -12.00 1.14 2.11
CA THR A 159 -12.59 0.30 3.16
C THR A 159 -11.63 -0.77 3.67
N CYS A 160 -10.61 -1.11 2.89
CA CYS A 160 -9.77 -2.28 3.13
C CYS A 160 -8.73 -2.12 4.23
N ASN A 161 -8.47 -0.90 4.71
CA ASN A 161 -7.63 -0.72 5.89
C ASN A 161 -8.43 -0.63 7.21
N LYS A 162 -9.70 -1.07 7.23
CA LYS A 162 -10.61 -0.85 8.36
C LYS A 162 -11.25 -2.14 8.87
N LEU A 163 -11.48 -2.18 10.17
CA LEU A 163 -12.25 -3.21 10.85
C LEU A 163 -13.52 -2.57 11.45
N PHE A 164 -14.68 -2.88 10.90
CA PHE A 164 -15.96 -2.25 11.27
C PHE A 164 -16.77 -3.14 12.20
N LYS A 165 -17.38 -2.60 13.27
CA LYS A 165 -18.39 -3.34 14.03
C LYS A 165 -19.57 -3.67 13.11
N LYS A 166 -19.97 -4.93 13.06
CA LYS A 166 -21.12 -5.36 12.25
C LYS A 166 -22.40 -4.66 12.71
N GLU A 167 -22.62 -4.57 14.02
CA GLU A 167 -23.77 -3.88 14.60
C GLU A 167 -23.81 -2.40 14.20
N PHE A 168 -22.67 -1.73 14.13
CA PHE A 168 -22.58 -0.34 13.65
C PHE A 168 -23.00 -0.22 12.18
N LEU A 169 -22.48 -1.09 11.30
CA LEU A 169 -22.87 -1.11 9.88
C LEU A 169 -24.36 -1.42 9.69
N ASP A 170 -24.94 -2.28 10.53
CA ASP A 170 -26.36 -2.64 10.47
C ASP A 170 -27.26 -1.53 11.04
N LYS A 171 -26.87 -0.91 12.16
CA LYS A 171 -27.59 0.20 12.82
C LYS A 171 -27.83 1.36 11.86
N PHE A 172 -26.80 1.72 11.09
CA PHE A 172 -26.86 2.84 10.14
C PHE A 172 -27.11 2.41 8.69
N ASN A 173 -27.30 1.11 8.45
CA ASN A 173 -27.49 0.52 7.11
C ASN A 173 -26.41 0.99 6.09
N ILE A 174 -25.15 1.05 6.53
CA ILE A 174 -24.03 1.48 5.69
C ILE A 174 -23.74 0.38 4.68
N ARG A 175 -23.91 0.66 3.39
CA ARG A 175 -23.81 -0.32 2.29
C ARG A 175 -23.14 0.29 1.07
N PHE A 176 -22.59 -0.55 0.20
CA PHE A 176 -22.10 -0.11 -1.11
C PHE A 176 -23.28 0.11 -2.08
N ILE A 177 -23.61 1.36 -2.39
CA ILE A 177 -24.89 1.69 -3.04
C ILE A 177 -24.93 1.55 -4.57
N ASN A 178 -23.78 1.56 -5.25
CA ASN A 178 -23.73 1.65 -6.71
C ASN A 178 -23.32 0.33 -7.37
N LYS A 179 -24.19 -0.19 -8.26
CA LYS A 179 -23.84 -1.33 -9.12
C LYS A 179 -22.90 -0.88 -10.23
N ASN A 180 -21.90 -1.70 -10.53
CA ASN A 180 -20.98 -1.45 -11.65
C ASN A 180 -20.46 0.00 -11.65
N THR A 181 -19.93 0.47 -10.53
CA THR A 181 -19.33 1.81 -10.43
C THR A 181 -18.00 1.70 -9.71
N TYR A 182 -16.96 2.34 -10.26
CA TYR A 182 -15.68 2.46 -9.57
C TYR A 182 -15.76 3.46 -8.42
N TYR A 183 -14.88 3.32 -7.42
CA TYR A 183 -14.74 4.25 -6.30
C TYR A 183 -15.93 4.28 -5.32
N GLU A 184 -16.68 3.18 -5.26
CA GLU A 184 -17.79 2.98 -4.32
C GLU A 184 -17.35 3.05 -2.84
N ASP A 185 -16.09 2.75 -2.54
CA ASP A 185 -15.49 2.89 -1.20
C ASP A 185 -15.57 4.32 -0.66
N LEU A 186 -15.57 5.32 -1.56
CA LEU A 186 -15.57 6.73 -1.18
C LEU A 186 -16.82 7.09 -0.38
N LEU A 187 -17.98 6.60 -0.83
CA LEU A 187 -19.28 6.85 -0.22
C LEU A 187 -19.46 6.02 1.04
N PHE A 188 -19.09 4.72 1.00
CA PHE A 188 -19.15 3.84 2.16
C PHE A 188 -18.30 4.39 3.31
N SER A 189 -17.04 4.74 3.03
CA SER A 189 -16.12 5.25 4.04
C SER A 189 -16.60 6.57 4.62
N PHE A 190 -17.10 7.48 3.77
CA PHE A 190 -17.69 8.73 4.23
C PHE A 190 -18.85 8.50 5.19
N GLU A 191 -19.80 7.63 4.82
CA GLU A 191 -20.96 7.31 5.64
C GLU A 191 -20.56 6.67 6.98
N ALA A 192 -19.54 5.81 6.99
CA ALA A 192 -18.98 5.27 8.22
C ALA A 192 -18.34 6.36 9.08
N TYR A 193 -17.56 7.28 8.51
CA TYR A 193 -16.92 8.35 9.26
C TYR A 193 -17.92 9.30 9.93
N ILE A 194 -18.97 9.72 9.21
CA ILE A 194 -19.93 10.71 9.73
C ILE A 194 -20.89 10.13 10.77
N ASN A 195 -21.20 8.83 10.70
CA ASN A 195 -22.10 8.17 11.64
C ASN A 195 -21.38 7.61 12.88
N ALA A 196 -20.06 7.46 12.84
CA ALA A 196 -19.31 6.93 13.97
C ALA A 196 -19.21 7.92 15.13
N GLU A 197 -19.49 7.43 16.33
CA GLU A 197 -19.32 8.13 17.59
C GLU A 197 -17.89 7.98 18.13
N SER A 198 -17.22 6.86 17.84
CA SER A 198 -15.82 6.64 18.20
C SER A 198 -15.07 5.83 17.14
N ILE A 199 -13.93 6.36 16.70
CA ILE A 199 -13.07 5.77 15.68
C ILE A 199 -11.73 5.42 16.34
N GLY A 200 -11.27 4.18 16.15
CA GLY A 200 -9.92 3.77 16.55
C GLY A 200 -8.91 4.03 15.43
N PHE A 201 -7.70 4.44 15.75
CA PHE A 201 -6.57 4.47 14.80
C PHE A 201 -5.37 3.69 15.35
N SER A 202 -4.80 2.82 14.52
CA SER A 202 -3.57 2.08 14.79
C SER A 202 -2.51 2.37 13.74
N GLN A 203 -1.31 2.79 14.18
CA GLN A 203 -0.17 3.01 13.29
C GLN A 203 0.44 1.69 12.77
N ASN A 204 0.11 0.56 13.40
CA ASN A 204 0.53 -0.74 12.91
C ASN A 204 0.03 -0.93 11.47
N ILE A 205 0.92 -1.44 10.60
CA ILE A 205 0.50 -1.83 9.26
C ILE A 205 -0.56 -2.91 9.41
N PHE A 206 -1.74 -2.64 8.89
CA PHE A 206 -2.84 -3.57 8.81
C PHE A 206 -3.01 -4.12 7.39
N TYR A 207 -2.63 -3.33 6.38
CA TYR A 207 -2.93 -3.65 5.00
C TYR A 207 -1.75 -3.34 4.06
N PHE A 208 -1.49 -4.24 3.13
CA PHE A 208 -0.55 -4.02 2.03
C PHE A 208 -1.31 -3.98 0.71
N TRP A 209 -1.31 -2.81 0.07
CA TRP A 209 -1.94 -2.58 -1.23
C TRP A 209 -0.97 -2.87 -2.38
N ARG A 210 -1.30 -3.87 -3.19
CA ARG A 210 -0.50 -4.35 -4.32
C ARG A 210 -0.61 -3.43 -5.53
N LEU A 211 0.55 -3.14 -6.12
CA LEU A 211 0.65 -2.65 -7.49
C LEU A 211 0.82 -3.84 -8.43
N ARG A 212 -0.19 -4.11 -9.27
CA ARG A 212 -0.17 -5.23 -10.21
C ARG A 212 0.80 -4.96 -11.36
N LYS A 213 1.59 -5.99 -11.72
CA LYS A 213 2.63 -5.90 -12.75
C LYS A 213 2.06 -5.70 -14.16
N ASP A 214 0.92 -6.30 -14.43
CA ASP A 214 0.18 -6.24 -15.69
C ASP A 214 -0.66 -4.97 -15.84
N LYS A 215 -0.73 -4.12 -14.79
CA LYS A 215 -1.57 -2.92 -14.70
C LYS A 215 -3.07 -3.22 -14.89
N SER A 216 -3.54 -4.43 -14.56
CA SER A 216 -4.95 -4.79 -14.69
C SER A 216 -5.86 -4.16 -13.64
N SER A 217 -5.31 -3.59 -12.55
CA SER A 217 -6.07 -2.88 -11.52
C SER A 217 -6.78 -1.65 -12.10
N ILE A 218 -8.03 -1.41 -11.66
CA ILE A 218 -8.83 -0.23 -12.00
C ILE A 218 -8.01 1.07 -11.82
N THR A 219 -7.32 1.16 -10.69
CA THR A 219 -6.53 2.36 -10.32
C THR A 219 -5.27 2.57 -11.17
N GLN A 220 -4.86 1.58 -11.96
CA GLN A 220 -3.68 1.64 -12.85
C GLN A 220 -4.05 1.88 -14.33
N LYS A 221 -5.33 1.74 -14.71
CA LYS A 221 -5.85 1.97 -16.08
C LYS A 221 -6.12 3.46 -16.34
N ASN A 222 -5.06 4.21 -16.56
CA ASN A 222 -5.11 5.67 -16.68
C ASN A 222 -5.74 6.20 -17.99
N ASP A 223 -6.09 5.32 -18.91
CA ASP A 223 -6.71 5.56 -20.22
C ASP A 223 -8.20 5.18 -20.27
N ASP A 224 -8.70 4.48 -19.26
CA ASP A 224 -10.12 4.12 -19.16
C ASP A 224 -10.97 5.34 -18.76
N VAL A 225 -11.76 5.87 -19.69
CA VAL A 225 -12.65 7.02 -19.47
C VAL A 225 -13.66 6.78 -18.34
N ARG A 226 -13.96 5.51 -18.04
CA ARG A 226 -14.82 5.16 -16.91
C ARG A 226 -14.23 5.59 -15.57
N ASN A 227 -12.90 5.58 -15.43
CA ASN A 227 -12.24 6.10 -14.22
C ASN A 227 -12.55 7.57 -13.98
N PHE A 228 -12.78 8.36 -15.03
CA PHE A 228 -13.16 9.76 -14.89
C PHE A 228 -14.67 9.90 -14.63
N THR A 229 -15.50 9.28 -15.47
CA THR A 229 -16.96 9.45 -15.41
C THR A 229 -17.56 8.92 -14.11
N ASP A 230 -17.16 7.72 -13.67
CA ASP A 230 -17.61 7.15 -12.39
C ASP A 230 -17.12 8.01 -11.22
N ARG A 231 -15.90 8.55 -11.29
CA ARG A 231 -15.37 9.45 -10.25
C ARG A 231 -16.22 10.71 -10.11
N MET A 232 -16.53 11.41 -11.21
CA MET A 232 -17.38 12.60 -11.16
C MET A 232 -18.77 12.29 -10.65
N GLY A 233 -19.37 11.17 -11.10
CA GLY A 233 -20.66 10.70 -10.60
C GLY A 233 -20.65 10.47 -9.09
N ILE A 234 -19.63 9.78 -8.57
CA ILE A 234 -19.44 9.57 -7.14
C ILE A 234 -19.29 10.89 -6.38
N LEU A 235 -18.54 11.87 -6.90
CA LEU A 235 -18.40 13.17 -6.22
C LEU A 235 -19.73 13.95 -6.14
N LYS A 236 -20.59 13.86 -7.17
CA LYS A 236 -21.94 14.45 -7.13
C LYS A 236 -22.82 13.82 -6.07
N ILE A 237 -22.78 12.48 -5.95
CA ILE A 237 -23.50 11.75 -4.91
C ILE A 237 -22.94 12.11 -3.52
N TYR A 238 -21.62 12.15 -3.38
CA TYR A 238 -20.95 12.54 -2.15
C TYR A 238 -21.39 13.95 -1.72
N ASN A 239 -21.44 14.92 -2.64
CA ASN A 239 -21.94 16.26 -2.35
C ASN A 239 -23.39 16.24 -1.84
N SER A 240 -24.25 15.44 -2.50
CA SER A 240 -25.65 15.28 -2.08
C SER A 240 -25.74 14.70 -0.67
N MET A 241 -24.92 13.71 -0.32
CA MET A 241 -24.83 13.17 1.03
C MET A 241 -24.35 14.23 2.03
N MET A 242 -23.32 15.03 1.71
CA MET A 242 -22.87 16.11 2.60
C MET A 242 -23.96 17.14 2.91
N LEU A 243 -24.84 17.40 1.95
CA LEU A 243 -26.00 18.28 2.14
C LEU A 243 -27.08 17.61 2.98
N GLU A 244 -27.40 16.35 2.70
CA GLU A 244 -28.40 15.57 3.44
C GLU A 244 -28.03 15.38 4.92
N TYR A 245 -26.78 15.03 5.19
CA TYR A 245 -26.25 14.89 6.55
C TYR A 245 -25.97 16.24 7.24
N ALA A 246 -26.24 17.37 6.57
CA ALA A 246 -25.97 18.72 7.08
C ALA A 246 -24.54 18.87 7.61
N LEU A 247 -23.56 18.36 6.85
CA LEU A 247 -22.17 18.24 7.30
C LEU A 247 -21.60 19.60 7.72
N ASP A 248 -20.85 19.61 8.83
CA ASP A 248 -20.19 20.81 9.35
C ASP A 248 -19.22 21.43 8.33
N ASN A 249 -19.08 22.76 8.38
CA ASN A 249 -18.25 23.51 7.43
C ASN A 249 -16.76 23.12 7.50
N ARG A 250 -16.24 22.75 8.67
CA ARG A 250 -14.84 22.29 8.82
C ARG A 250 -14.64 20.93 8.14
N LEU A 251 -15.62 20.04 8.19
CA LEU A 251 -15.56 18.75 7.52
C LEU A 251 -15.73 18.90 6.01
N LYS A 252 -16.69 19.73 5.55
CA LYS A 252 -16.84 20.10 4.13
C LYS A 252 -15.57 20.69 3.55
N TYR A 253 -14.88 21.55 4.30
CA TYR A 253 -13.59 22.11 3.91
C TYR A 253 -12.58 21.01 3.56
N VAL A 254 -12.43 20.00 4.42
CA VAL A 254 -11.46 18.90 4.19
C VAL A 254 -11.84 18.07 2.96
N VAL A 255 -13.13 17.79 2.77
CA VAL A 255 -13.61 17.06 1.59
C VAL A 255 -13.31 17.84 0.30
N TYR A 256 -13.66 19.13 0.26
CA TYR A 256 -13.41 19.96 -0.91
C TYR A 256 -11.92 20.21 -1.16
N ASP A 257 -11.12 20.37 -0.11
CA ASP A 257 -9.65 20.48 -0.23
C ASP A 257 -9.05 19.22 -0.88
N LYS A 258 -9.52 18.03 -0.47
CA LYS A 258 -9.16 16.76 -1.12
C LYS A 258 -9.60 16.73 -2.58
N TRP A 259 -10.83 17.17 -2.90
CA TRP A 259 -11.29 17.16 -4.29
C TRP A 259 -10.43 18.06 -5.17
N LEU A 260 -10.13 19.28 -4.72
CA LEU A 260 -9.28 20.24 -5.43
C LEU A 260 -7.83 19.76 -5.54
N LYS A 261 -7.25 19.19 -4.48
CA LYS A 261 -5.81 18.84 -4.49
C LYS A 261 -5.52 17.44 -5.03
N HIS A 262 -6.51 16.56 -5.06
CA HIS A 262 -6.33 15.17 -5.48
C HIS A 262 -7.30 14.76 -6.60
N ASP A 263 -8.61 14.76 -6.38
CA ASP A 263 -9.55 14.07 -7.27
C ASP A 263 -9.72 14.75 -8.63
N LEU A 264 -9.97 16.07 -8.64
CA LEU A 264 -10.11 16.87 -9.85
C LEU A 264 -8.76 17.04 -10.55
N LYS A 265 -7.72 17.39 -9.78
CA LYS A 265 -6.32 17.49 -10.27
C LYS A 265 -5.89 16.24 -11.01
N THR A 266 -6.07 15.06 -10.41
CA THR A 266 -5.64 13.78 -11.01
C THR A 266 -6.39 13.48 -12.30
N SER A 267 -7.67 13.85 -12.38
CA SER A 267 -8.49 13.68 -13.59
C SER A 267 -7.99 14.56 -14.73
N LEU A 268 -7.76 15.85 -14.45
CA LEU A 268 -7.27 16.82 -15.43
C LEU A 268 -5.85 16.52 -15.90
N LYS A 269 -4.94 16.11 -15.00
CA LYS A 269 -3.57 15.71 -15.39
C LYS A 269 -3.54 14.57 -16.41
N LYS A 270 -4.55 13.70 -16.38
CA LYS A 270 -4.68 12.54 -17.28
C LYS A 270 -5.46 12.86 -18.55
N ILE A 271 -5.89 14.09 -18.77
CA ILE A 271 -6.77 14.45 -19.89
C ILE A 271 -6.24 13.94 -21.24
N ARG A 272 -4.93 14.05 -21.49
CA ARG A 272 -4.27 13.59 -22.73
C ARG A 272 -4.28 12.07 -22.92
N ASN A 273 -4.54 11.29 -21.89
CA ASN A 273 -4.65 9.82 -21.99
C ASN A 273 -6.00 9.39 -22.56
N TYR A 274 -7.01 10.25 -22.52
CA TYR A 274 -8.34 9.94 -23.02
C TYR A 274 -8.46 10.28 -24.51
N PRO A 275 -9.34 9.58 -25.26
CA PRO A 275 -9.72 9.98 -26.61
C PRO A 275 -10.26 11.41 -26.65
N GLY A 276 -9.85 12.19 -27.65
CA GLY A 276 -10.18 13.61 -27.75
C GLY A 276 -11.67 13.95 -27.76
N MET A 277 -12.54 13.00 -28.15
CA MET A 277 -14.00 13.16 -28.09
C MET A 277 -14.54 13.35 -26.66
N HIS A 278 -13.79 12.96 -25.63
CA HIS A 278 -14.21 13.07 -24.22
C HIS A 278 -13.66 14.30 -23.49
N TYR A 279 -12.89 15.15 -24.16
CA TYR A 279 -12.24 16.30 -23.51
C TYR A 279 -13.25 17.33 -22.99
N ILE A 280 -14.32 17.57 -23.75
CA ILE A 280 -15.40 18.48 -23.35
C ILE A 280 -16.17 17.90 -22.16
N ASP A 281 -16.60 16.64 -22.25
CA ASP A 281 -17.28 15.94 -21.15
C ASP A 281 -16.44 15.94 -19.86
N LEU A 282 -15.11 15.82 -20.00
CA LEU A 282 -14.19 15.88 -18.86
C LEU A 282 -14.19 17.25 -18.21
N MET A 283 -14.02 18.28 -19.01
CA MET A 283 -13.99 19.66 -18.56
C MET A 283 -15.32 20.08 -17.92
N ASP A 284 -16.45 19.74 -18.54
CA ASP A 284 -17.79 20.00 -17.98
C ASP A 284 -18.02 19.25 -16.68
N GLY A 285 -17.65 17.97 -16.62
CA GLY A 285 -17.77 17.17 -15.41
C GLY A 285 -16.97 17.76 -14.24
N VAL A 286 -15.77 18.28 -14.49
CA VAL A 286 -14.98 18.96 -13.45
C VAL A 286 -15.60 20.29 -13.05
N ALA A 287 -16.05 21.10 -14.01
CA ALA A 287 -16.69 22.38 -13.75
C ALA A 287 -17.93 22.24 -12.86
N GLU A 288 -18.77 21.23 -13.12
CA GLU A 288 -19.93 20.94 -12.28
C GLU A 288 -19.53 20.62 -10.83
N ILE A 289 -18.40 19.94 -10.59
CA ILE A 289 -17.92 19.71 -9.23
C ILE A 289 -17.38 21.01 -8.62
N LEU A 290 -16.71 21.87 -9.40
CA LEU A 290 -16.23 23.17 -8.92
C LEU A 290 -17.37 24.07 -8.45
N ASP A 291 -18.55 23.99 -9.08
CA ASP A 291 -19.74 24.76 -8.67
C ASP A 291 -20.23 24.42 -7.25
N PHE A 292 -19.91 23.24 -6.71
CA PHE A 292 -20.21 22.88 -5.33
C PHE A 292 -19.24 23.49 -4.31
N ILE A 293 -18.08 23.96 -4.78
CA ILE A 293 -16.95 24.34 -3.94
C ILE A 293 -16.94 25.87 -3.77
N PRO A 294 -16.96 26.38 -2.53
CA PRO A 294 -16.87 27.83 -2.30
C PRO A 294 -15.60 28.44 -2.91
N ASN A 295 -15.74 29.58 -3.61
CA ASN A 295 -14.62 30.27 -4.27
C ASN A 295 -13.45 30.58 -3.33
N GLN A 296 -13.73 30.88 -2.06
CA GLN A 296 -12.71 31.14 -1.03
C GLN A 296 -11.72 29.98 -0.83
N LEU A 297 -12.13 28.74 -1.12
CA LEU A 297 -11.23 27.58 -1.06
C LEU A 297 -10.25 27.56 -2.23
N ARG A 298 -10.66 28.13 -3.37
CA ARG A 298 -9.84 28.26 -4.57
C ARG A 298 -8.78 29.35 -4.43
N ASP A 299 -9.09 30.41 -3.66
CA ASP A 299 -8.15 31.50 -3.36
C ASP A 299 -6.89 31.02 -2.62
N ASN A 300 -6.98 29.94 -1.86
CA ASN A 300 -5.86 29.37 -1.10
C ASN A 300 -5.10 28.27 -1.87
N LEU A 301 -5.49 27.98 -3.12
CA LEU A 301 -4.80 26.98 -3.93
C LEU A 301 -3.47 27.50 -4.43
N ASN A 302 -2.59 26.54 -4.74
CA ASN A 302 -1.38 26.85 -5.47
C ASN A 302 -1.69 27.30 -6.91
N SER A 303 -0.81 28.06 -7.53
CA SER A 303 -1.07 28.71 -8.82
C SER A 303 -1.21 27.70 -9.95
N TYR A 304 -0.57 26.53 -9.87
CA TYR A 304 -0.83 25.45 -10.83
C TYR A 304 -2.31 25.08 -10.81
N LEU A 305 -2.88 24.81 -9.63
CA LEU A 305 -4.28 24.47 -9.47
C LEU A 305 -5.21 25.65 -9.82
N LYS A 306 -4.87 26.88 -9.43
CA LYS A 306 -5.66 28.07 -9.79
C LYS A 306 -5.78 28.23 -11.30
N ILE A 307 -4.64 28.17 -12.00
CA ILE A 307 -4.60 28.26 -13.46
C ILE A 307 -5.39 27.11 -14.10
N LEU A 308 -5.20 25.89 -13.59
CA LEU A 308 -5.88 24.71 -14.10
C LEU A 308 -7.41 24.83 -13.99
N TYR A 309 -7.92 25.32 -12.85
CA TYR A 309 -9.35 25.50 -12.64
C TYR A 309 -9.91 26.74 -13.35
N GLU A 310 -9.13 27.80 -13.48
CA GLU A 310 -9.50 28.95 -14.31
C GLU A 310 -9.66 28.55 -15.80
N MET A 311 -8.82 27.65 -16.32
CA MET A 311 -8.98 27.11 -17.68
C MET A 311 -10.29 26.32 -17.83
N VAL A 312 -10.68 25.56 -16.81
CA VAL A 312 -11.95 24.81 -16.79
C VAL A 312 -13.15 25.77 -16.75
N ASP A 313 -13.11 26.79 -15.91
CA ASP A 313 -14.17 27.80 -15.81
C ASP A 313 -14.36 28.57 -17.12
N ASN A 314 -13.25 28.93 -17.78
CA ASN A 314 -13.26 29.60 -19.08
C ASN A 314 -13.53 28.66 -20.26
N ARG A 315 -13.68 27.36 -20.01
CA ARG A 315 -13.86 26.32 -21.04
C ARG A 315 -12.74 26.32 -22.10
N ASP A 316 -11.52 26.71 -21.72
CA ASP A 316 -10.36 26.76 -22.61
C ASP A 316 -9.64 25.41 -22.66
N ILE A 317 -10.20 24.50 -23.48
CA ILE A 317 -9.65 23.16 -23.62
C ILE A 317 -8.25 23.16 -24.25
N THR A 318 -7.93 24.13 -25.10
CA THR A 318 -6.62 24.21 -25.76
C THR A 318 -5.53 24.51 -24.74
N ALA A 319 -5.74 25.55 -23.92
CA ALA A 319 -4.80 25.90 -22.86
C ALA A 319 -4.71 24.79 -21.80
N LEU A 320 -5.85 24.18 -21.44
CA LEU A 320 -5.88 23.04 -20.51
C LEU A 320 -5.05 21.87 -21.02
N LEU A 321 -5.19 21.48 -22.28
CA LEU A 321 -4.38 20.42 -22.89
C LEU A 321 -2.91 20.79 -22.90
N SER A 322 -2.54 22.04 -23.18
CA SER A 322 -1.16 22.53 -23.15
C SER A 322 -0.56 22.57 -21.74
N PHE A 323 -1.36 22.79 -20.71
CA PHE A 323 -0.87 23.04 -19.34
C PHE A 323 -0.99 21.86 -18.37
N ALA A 324 -2.07 21.07 -18.44
CA ALA A 324 -2.43 20.12 -17.37
C ALA A 324 -1.35 19.10 -17.04
N HIS A 325 -0.57 18.65 -18.03
CA HIS A 325 0.51 17.69 -17.84
C HIS A 325 1.77 18.28 -17.18
N LEU A 326 1.88 19.61 -17.10
CA LEU A 326 3.09 20.33 -16.70
C LEU A 326 3.20 20.62 -15.20
N GLU A 327 2.45 19.94 -14.32
CA GLU A 327 2.49 20.24 -12.87
C GLU A 327 3.93 20.29 -12.33
N ASP A 328 4.71 19.24 -12.63
CA ASP A 328 6.08 19.14 -12.17
C ASP A 328 6.95 20.19 -12.85
N GLU A 329 6.93 20.30 -14.19
CA GLU A 329 7.75 21.30 -14.86
C GLU A 329 7.40 22.72 -14.44
N PHE A 330 6.12 23.09 -14.31
CA PHE A 330 5.65 24.43 -13.96
C PHE A 330 6.06 24.81 -12.55
N LYS A 331 5.87 23.88 -11.60
CA LYS A 331 6.30 24.05 -10.23
C LYS A 331 7.81 24.24 -10.10
N PHE A 332 8.59 23.51 -10.89
CA PHE A 332 10.05 23.64 -10.89
C PHE A 332 10.55 24.76 -11.80
N ASN A 333 9.77 25.25 -12.77
CA ASN A 333 10.14 26.29 -13.73
C ASN A 333 8.95 27.18 -14.09
N PRO A 334 8.52 28.07 -13.18
CA PRO A 334 7.32 28.88 -13.39
C PRO A 334 7.50 30.00 -14.43
N GLN A 335 8.69 30.15 -15.01
CA GLN A 335 8.99 31.06 -16.13
C GLN A 335 9.17 30.34 -17.46
N MET A 336 8.86 29.04 -17.53
CA MET A 336 8.85 28.37 -18.83
C MET A 336 7.90 29.12 -19.76
N GLU A 337 8.25 29.13 -21.05
CA GLU A 337 7.32 29.62 -22.06
C GLU A 337 6.11 28.70 -22.07
N LEU A 338 5.00 29.20 -21.51
CA LEU A 338 3.73 28.52 -21.52
C LEU A 338 2.97 29.03 -22.72
N ASP A 339 2.58 28.12 -23.60
CA ASP A 339 1.65 28.40 -24.69
C ASP A 339 0.22 28.46 -24.14
N ILE A 340 -0.02 29.44 -23.28
CA ILE A 340 -1.30 29.75 -22.63
C ILE A 340 -1.51 31.27 -22.67
N GLY A 341 -2.76 31.73 -22.71
CA GLY A 341 -3.10 33.16 -22.78
C GLY A 341 -2.53 33.99 -21.61
N GLU A 342 -2.25 35.29 -21.86
CA GLU A 342 -1.67 36.22 -20.87
C GLU A 342 -2.51 36.32 -19.58
N ASN A 343 -3.83 36.21 -19.69
CA ASN A 343 -4.77 36.21 -18.56
C ASN A 343 -4.48 35.09 -17.53
N TYR A 344 -3.97 33.93 -17.97
CA TYR A 344 -3.61 32.84 -17.06
C TYR A 344 -2.26 33.08 -16.38
N LEU A 345 -1.35 33.80 -17.04
CA LEU A 345 -0.04 34.14 -16.48
C LEU A 345 -0.14 35.11 -15.30
N ASP A 346 -1.17 35.96 -15.30
CA ASP A 346 -1.44 36.90 -14.18
C ASP A 346 -1.87 36.20 -12.88
N LEU A 347 -2.30 34.92 -12.95
CA LEU A 347 -2.65 34.12 -11.77
C LEU A 347 -1.44 33.50 -11.06
N ILE A 348 -0.23 33.70 -11.58
CA ILE A 348 0.99 33.13 -11.01
C ILE A 348 1.38 33.87 -9.72
N ASP A 349 0.97 33.31 -8.59
CA ASP A 349 1.51 33.71 -7.28
C ASP A 349 2.73 32.87 -6.90
N TYR A 350 3.93 33.47 -6.94
CA TYR A 350 5.19 32.80 -6.58
C TYR A 350 5.24 32.36 -5.11
N ASN A 351 4.48 32.99 -4.21
CA ASN A 351 4.33 32.55 -2.81
C ASN A 351 3.43 31.31 -2.67
N PHE A 352 2.72 30.89 -3.74
CA PHE A 352 1.87 29.70 -3.77
C PHE A 352 2.03 28.84 -5.04
N MET A 353 3.22 28.40 -5.51
CA MET A 353 3.38 27.55 -6.72
C MET A 353 3.15 26.05 -6.51
N GLY A 354 3.19 25.56 -5.26
CA GLY A 354 2.94 24.15 -4.96
C GLY A 354 2.34 24.01 -3.57
N ASP A 355 1.82 22.82 -3.28
CA ASP A 355 1.44 22.47 -1.90
C ASP A 355 2.70 22.54 -1.02
N ASP A 356 2.60 23.07 0.20
CA ASP A 356 3.70 23.44 1.12
C ASP A 356 4.77 22.35 1.36
N GLU A 357 4.51 21.12 0.93
CA GLU A 357 5.38 19.97 1.17
C GLU A 357 6.45 19.74 0.10
N GLU A 358 6.54 20.53 -0.97
CA GLU A 358 6.99 19.95 -2.24
C GLU A 358 7.95 20.78 -3.12
N TYR A 359 8.57 21.84 -2.59
CA TYR A 359 9.74 22.44 -3.23
C TYR A 359 10.98 21.59 -3.01
N ASP A 360 11.20 20.67 -3.94
CA ASP A 360 12.26 19.69 -3.82
C ASP A 360 13.49 20.15 -4.58
N ALA A 361 14.48 20.66 -3.85
CA ALA A 361 15.84 20.71 -4.37
C ALA A 361 16.54 19.37 -4.11
N PHE A 362 17.22 18.84 -5.13
CA PHE A 362 17.84 17.52 -5.09
C PHE A 362 19.34 17.62 -5.06
N VAL A 363 19.95 16.80 -4.22
CA VAL A 363 21.40 16.64 -4.17
C VAL A 363 21.92 15.94 -5.45
N SER A 364 22.50 16.70 -6.39
CA SER A 364 23.09 16.19 -7.65
C SER A 364 24.48 15.61 -7.42
N GLY A 365 25.29 16.30 -6.63
CA GLY A 365 26.69 16.00 -6.38
C GLY A 365 27.03 16.24 -4.92
N VAL A 366 27.97 15.47 -4.41
CA VAL A 366 28.47 15.71 -3.06
C VAL A 366 29.93 15.34 -3.06
N TYR A 367 30.75 16.22 -2.52
CA TYR A 367 32.19 16.05 -2.40
C TYR A 367 32.70 16.85 -1.20
N ASN A 368 33.96 16.69 -0.86
CA ASN A 368 34.56 17.39 0.26
C ASN A 368 36.03 17.67 -0.04
N ASP A 369 36.56 18.72 0.59
CA ASP A 369 37.99 18.90 0.78
C ASP A 369 38.36 18.62 2.26
N ASP A 370 39.52 19.12 2.70
CA ASP A 370 40.02 18.95 4.06
C ASP A 370 39.25 19.79 5.11
N GLU A 371 38.51 20.81 4.69
CA GLU A 371 37.87 21.81 5.56
C GLU A 371 36.35 21.86 5.41
N ASN A 372 35.81 21.51 4.24
CA ASN A 372 34.43 21.73 3.84
C ASN A 372 33.79 20.51 3.18
N LEU A 373 32.52 20.27 3.52
CA LEU A 373 31.62 19.42 2.76
C LEU A 373 30.88 20.29 1.73
N PHE A 374 30.98 19.93 0.47
CA PHE A 374 30.27 20.59 -0.61
C PHE A 374 29.06 19.76 -1.02
N ILE A 375 27.89 20.38 -0.98
CA ILE A 375 26.66 19.79 -1.47
C ILE A 375 26.25 20.55 -2.72
N GLU A 376 26.34 19.87 -3.84
CA GLU A 376 25.83 20.34 -5.12
C GLU A 376 24.40 19.84 -5.28
N PHE A 377 23.52 20.72 -5.73
CA PHE A 377 22.15 20.37 -6.05
C PHE A 377 21.87 20.59 -7.53
N THR A 378 20.85 19.89 -8.05
CA THR A 378 20.44 20.02 -9.45
C THR A 378 20.15 21.48 -9.79
N GLU A 379 20.44 21.91 -11.03
CA GLU A 379 20.19 23.29 -11.51
C GLU A 379 18.76 23.80 -11.30
N LYS A 380 17.83 22.91 -10.93
CA LYS A 380 16.48 23.23 -10.45
C LYS A 380 16.40 24.28 -9.32
N PHE A 381 17.51 24.57 -8.65
CA PHE A 381 17.61 25.58 -7.60
C PHE A 381 17.90 27.00 -8.10
N SER A 382 18.35 27.13 -9.35
CA SER A 382 18.46 28.42 -10.05
C SER A 382 17.08 29.04 -10.33
N ILE A 383 16.01 28.39 -9.87
CA ILE A 383 14.65 28.59 -10.35
C ILE A 383 13.79 29.26 -9.28
N LEU A 384 14.28 30.39 -8.80
CA LEU A 384 13.39 31.54 -8.70
C LEU A 384 13.79 32.59 -9.73
N PRO A 385 12.85 33.44 -10.15
CA PRO A 385 12.95 34.22 -11.38
C PRO A 385 14.29 34.94 -11.58
N LYS A 386 14.95 34.76 -12.74
CA LYS A 386 16.01 35.70 -13.18
C LYS A 386 15.46 37.13 -13.38
N LYS A 387 14.14 37.25 -13.57
CA LYS A 387 13.41 38.51 -13.75
C LYS A 387 13.21 39.33 -12.46
N TYR A 388 13.32 38.70 -11.28
CA TYR A 388 13.20 39.39 -9.98
C TYR A 388 14.48 39.18 -9.17
N PRO A 389 15.22 40.25 -8.84
CA PRO A 389 16.38 40.14 -7.95
C PRO A 389 15.95 39.48 -6.64
N HIS A 390 16.58 38.36 -6.31
CA HIS A 390 16.32 37.63 -5.08
C HIS A 390 17.64 37.10 -4.53
N GLU A 391 17.67 36.95 -3.21
CA GLU A 391 18.77 36.36 -2.47
C GLU A 391 18.39 34.94 -2.09
N ILE A 392 19.32 34.00 -2.25
CA ILE A 392 19.15 32.64 -1.77
C ILE A 392 20.02 32.46 -0.53
N ILE A 393 19.39 32.14 0.58
CA ILE A 393 20.03 31.91 1.88
C ILE A 393 19.91 30.43 2.19
N VAL A 394 21.04 29.78 2.45
CA VAL A 394 21.06 28.37 2.87
C VAL A 394 21.50 28.31 4.32
N SER A 395 20.85 27.48 5.12
CA SER A 395 21.18 27.32 6.54
C SER A 395 21.04 25.89 7.01
N LEU A 396 21.88 25.49 7.96
CA LEU A 396 21.80 24.22 8.66
C LEU A 396 20.91 24.39 9.91
N ILE A 397 19.91 23.53 10.09
CA ILE A 397 19.03 23.52 11.26
C ILE A 397 19.35 22.33 12.15
N ASN A 398 19.70 22.57 13.41
CA ASN A 398 19.88 21.54 14.43
C ASN A 398 19.22 21.95 15.75
N LYS A 399 18.32 21.12 16.31
CA LYS A 399 17.64 21.35 17.61
C LYS A 399 17.15 22.81 17.80
N ASN A 400 16.50 23.35 16.76
CA ASN A 400 15.96 24.73 16.67
C ASN A 400 17.00 25.87 16.58
N ARG A 401 18.28 25.56 16.35
CA ARG A 401 19.31 26.55 15.99
C ARG A 401 19.55 26.52 14.49
N GLU A 402 19.75 27.70 13.92
CA GLU A 402 20.00 27.90 12.50
C GLU A 402 21.42 28.45 12.30
N PHE A 403 22.20 27.80 11.44
CA PHE A 403 23.57 28.16 11.12
C PHE A 403 23.65 28.51 9.63
N PRO A 404 23.92 29.78 9.26
CA PRO A 404 24.01 30.18 7.87
C PRO A 404 25.18 29.50 7.16
N LEU A 405 24.98 29.17 5.88
CA LEU A 405 25.96 28.49 5.03
C LEU A 405 26.32 29.37 3.83
N ASN A 406 27.55 29.24 3.34
CA ASN A 406 28.00 29.95 2.16
C ASN A 406 27.48 29.26 0.90
N LEU A 407 26.77 30.00 0.05
CA LEU A 407 26.25 29.53 -1.24
C LEU A 407 27.08 30.13 -2.39
N HIS A 408 27.52 29.26 -3.30
CA HIS A 408 28.20 29.63 -4.54
C HIS A 408 27.59 28.86 -5.71
N ASN A 409 26.88 29.54 -6.60
CA ASN A 409 26.11 28.93 -7.69
C ASN A 409 25.14 27.86 -7.16
N ASN A 410 25.23 26.64 -7.68
CA ASN A 410 24.37 25.52 -7.31
C ASN A 410 24.96 24.62 -6.21
N MET A 411 25.81 25.21 -5.37
CA MET A 411 26.55 24.49 -4.34
C MET A 411 26.63 25.33 -3.07
N PHE A 412 26.46 24.69 -1.92
CA PHE A 412 26.86 25.29 -0.63
C PHE A 412 27.95 24.45 0.03
N SER A 413 28.78 25.13 0.82
CA SER A 413 29.76 24.48 1.68
C SER A 413 29.28 24.45 3.12
N ILE A 414 29.49 23.32 3.77
CA ILE A 414 29.33 23.17 5.21
C ILE A 414 30.72 22.97 5.82
N PRO A 415 31.19 23.92 6.65
CA PRO A 415 32.44 23.76 7.36
C PRO A 415 32.42 22.48 8.19
N LEU A 416 33.40 21.61 7.98
CA LEU A 416 33.42 20.28 8.59
C LEU A 416 33.57 20.38 10.11
N ASN A 417 34.15 21.46 10.64
CA ASN A 417 34.19 21.76 12.08
C ASN A 417 32.83 22.09 12.69
N LEU A 418 31.89 22.65 11.91
CA LEU A 418 30.55 22.99 12.38
C LEU A 418 29.72 21.75 12.65
N ILE A 419 29.96 20.68 11.89
CA ILE A 419 29.09 19.50 11.88
C ILE A 419 29.61 18.34 12.74
N LYS A 420 30.86 18.37 13.22
CA LYS A 420 31.48 17.28 14.01
C LYS A 420 30.67 16.85 15.24
N ASP A 421 29.87 17.78 15.77
CA ASP A 421 29.07 17.62 17.00
C ASP A 421 27.54 17.76 16.73
N LEU A 422 27.11 17.75 15.47
CA LEU A 422 25.71 17.94 15.07
C LEU A 422 25.11 16.66 14.49
N ASP A 423 24.22 16.02 15.25
CA ASP A 423 23.43 14.87 14.78
C ASP A 423 22.09 15.33 14.22
N HIS A 424 21.60 14.65 13.17
CA HIS A 424 20.26 14.84 12.62
C HIS A 424 19.95 16.29 12.19
N SER A 425 20.89 16.95 11.52
CA SER A 425 20.71 18.32 11.04
C SER A 425 19.98 18.36 9.71
N LYS A 426 19.13 19.37 9.49
CA LYS A 426 18.41 19.57 8.21
C LYS A 426 19.01 20.76 7.47
N VAL A 427 18.91 20.79 6.14
CA VAL A 427 19.28 22.00 5.37
C VAL A 427 18.01 22.74 5.01
N LYS A 428 17.90 24.01 5.42
CA LYS A 428 16.85 24.95 4.99
C LYS A 428 17.39 25.84 3.89
N VAL A 429 16.54 26.10 2.91
CA VAL A 429 16.78 27.01 1.81
C VAL A 429 15.69 28.07 1.87
N THR A 430 16.11 29.33 1.89
CA THR A 430 15.23 30.49 1.91
C THR A 430 15.49 31.32 0.67
N TYR A 431 14.45 31.60 -0.09
CA TYR A 431 14.50 32.55 -1.18
C TYR A 431 13.79 33.83 -0.76
N ARG A 432 14.52 34.93 -0.82
CA ARG A 432 14.05 36.23 -0.36
C ARG A 432 14.12 37.24 -1.50
N SER A 433 12.98 37.81 -1.86
CA SER A 433 12.88 38.95 -2.78
C SER A 433 12.08 40.07 -2.12
N LYS A 434 11.89 41.18 -2.84
CA LYS A 434 10.99 42.27 -2.40
C LYS A 434 9.53 41.80 -2.34
N ASP A 435 9.15 40.92 -3.26
CA ASP A 435 7.75 40.55 -3.51
C ASP A 435 7.37 39.17 -2.93
N PHE A 436 8.36 38.39 -2.47
CA PHE A 436 8.13 37.07 -1.88
C PHE A 436 9.22 36.67 -0.88
N ASN A 437 8.84 35.84 0.10
CA ASN A 437 9.78 35.17 1.00
C ASN A 437 9.35 33.71 1.18
N ARG A 438 10.19 32.78 0.74
CA ARG A 438 9.88 31.35 0.69
C ARG A 438 10.93 30.53 1.39
N GLU A 439 10.49 29.63 2.26
CA GLU A 439 11.35 28.69 2.98
C GLU A 439 10.97 27.25 2.65
N PHE A 440 11.98 26.40 2.47
CA PHE A 440 11.76 24.95 2.40
C PHE A 440 12.98 24.18 2.90
N LEU A 441 12.77 22.90 3.20
CA LEU A 441 13.83 21.98 3.58
C LEU A 441 14.34 21.24 2.34
N LEU A 442 15.65 21.20 2.18
CA LEU A 442 16.32 20.49 1.09
C LEU A 442 15.94 19.01 1.16
N LYS A 443 15.71 18.37 0.01
CA LYS A 443 15.34 16.95 -0.06
C LYS A 443 16.41 16.10 -0.71
N ASN A 444 16.37 14.81 -0.40
CA ASN A 444 17.25 13.83 -1.01
C ASN A 444 16.50 12.52 -1.23
N TYR A 445 16.53 12.01 -2.46
CA TYR A 445 15.92 10.72 -2.81
C TYR A 445 16.90 9.55 -2.77
N ASN A 446 18.20 9.87 -2.70
CA ASN A 446 19.25 8.88 -2.70
C ASN A 446 20.17 9.14 -1.52
N ARG A 447 20.20 8.21 -0.56
CA ARG A 447 21.23 8.25 0.48
C ARG A 447 22.60 8.32 -0.20
N LYS A 448 23.37 9.35 0.13
CA LYS A 448 24.77 9.51 -0.27
C LYS A 448 25.59 9.53 1.02
N SER A 449 26.73 8.86 1.02
CA SER A 449 27.65 8.90 2.14
C SER A 449 28.98 9.44 1.64
N ILE A 450 29.53 10.43 2.33
CA ILE A 450 30.86 10.95 2.05
C ILE A 450 31.82 10.59 3.16
N ARG A 451 33.06 10.33 2.77
CA ARG A 451 34.15 10.06 3.70
C ARG A 451 34.92 11.33 3.99
N TYR A 452 35.04 11.66 5.26
CA TYR A 452 35.96 12.67 5.75
C TYR A 452 36.69 12.18 6.99
N ALA A 453 38.02 12.07 6.90
CA ALA A 453 38.86 11.50 7.97
C ALA A 453 38.27 10.15 8.50
N ASN A 454 37.91 10.10 9.79
CA ASN A 454 37.28 8.96 10.44
C ASN A 454 35.75 9.11 10.57
N TYR A 455 35.09 9.84 9.67
CA TYR A 455 33.65 10.04 9.66
C TYR A 455 33.06 9.71 8.28
N ASP A 456 31.92 9.01 8.29
CA ASP A 456 30.99 8.91 7.18
C ASP A 456 29.86 9.93 7.42
N ILE A 457 29.74 10.91 6.54
CA ILE A 457 28.64 11.87 6.55
C ILE A 457 27.52 11.26 5.71
N ASP A 458 26.48 10.78 6.38
CA ASP A 458 25.28 10.29 5.73
C ASP A 458 24.36 11.44 5.39
N LEU A 459 24.17 11.65 4.10
CA LEU A 459 23.09 12.44 3.55
C LEU A 459 21.86 11.54 3.48
N GLY A 460 21.20 11.41 4.63
CA GLY A 460 20.05 10.55 4.85
C GLY A 460 18.78 11.04 4.15
N ILE A 461 17.80 10.13 4.11
CA ILE A 461 16.41 10.40 3.75
C ILE A 461 15.62 10.24 5.04
N GLY A 462 15.19 11.34 5.66
CA GLY A 462 14.26 11.24 6.78
C GLY A 462 12.82 11.41 6.30
N ILE A 463 11.91 11.69 7.24
CA ILE A 463 10.47 11.86 6.95
C ILE A 463 10.31 12.92 5.85
N ASN A 464 9.42 12.65 4.88
CA ASN A 464 9.17 13.50 3.70
C ASN A 464 10.36 13.70 2.75
N ASN A 465 11.32 12.76 2.74
CA ASN A 465 12.56 12.85 1.96
C ASN A 465 13.41 14.08 2.27
N ILE A 466 13.18 14.73 3.41
CA ILE A 466 14.04 15.82 3.87
C ILE A 466 15.46 15.27 3.98
N LEU A 467 16.42 16.04 3.48
CA LEU A 467 17.83 15.78 3.62
C LEU A 467 18.21 15.98 5.08
N TYR A 468 18.69 14.92 5.71
CA TYR A 468 19.34 14.99 7.00
C TYR A 468 20.82 14.73 6.83
N LEU A 469 21.62 15.53 7.50
CA LEU A 469 23.03 15.31 7.69
C LEU A 469 23.20 14.59 9.02
N ASP A 470 23.65 13.36 8.94
CA ASP A 470 24.01 12.55 10.10
C ASP A 470 25.49 12.18 10.00
N ILE A 471 26.24 12.48 11.05
CA ILE A 471 27.68 12.27 11.05
C ILE A 471 27.97 11.05 11.87
N ARG A 472 28.29 9.98 11.14
CA ARG A 472 28.71 8.74 11.76
C ARG A 472 30.21 8.77 11.82
N LYS A 473 30.79 8.58 12.99
CA LYS A 473 32.18 8.18 13.05
C LYS A 473 32.29 6.86 12.30
N LYS A 474 33.20 6.78 11.33
CA LYS A 474 33.59 5.57 10.62
C LYS A 474 34.20 4.62 11.63
N THR A 475 33.34 3.92 12.37
CA THR A 475 33.70 2.68 13.01
C THR A 475 33.77 1.63 11.89
N GLN A 476 34.85 0.85 11.88
CA GLN A 476 35.23 -0.09 10.82
C GLN A 476 34.30 -1.32 10.70
N ASN A 477 33.08 -1.24 11.19
CA ASN A 477 32.29 -2.40 11.57
C ASN A 477 31.26 -2.69 10.48
N GLN A 478 31.68 -3.50 9.51
CA GLN A 478 30.84 -4.02 8.45
C GLN A 478 30.75 -5.55 8.60
N ILE A 479 29.57 -6.12 8.35
CA ILE A 479 29.41 -7.56 8.16
C ILE A 479 29.36 -7.85 6.66
N VAL A 480 30.22 -8.75 6.19
CA VAL A 480 30.21 -9.24 4.81
C VAL A 480 29.66 -10.67 4.82
N VAL A 481 28.55 -10.92 4.13
CA VAL A 481 27.99 -12.25 3.88
C VAL A 481 28.66 -12.82 2.62
N GLU A 482 29.58 -13.74 2.83
CA GLU A 482 30.40 -14.34 1.78
C GLU A 482 29.68 -15.52 1.12
N ASN A 483 28.90 -16.27 1.91
CA ASN A 483 28.15 -17.41 1.42
C ASN A 483 26.85 -17.60 2.19
N ILE A 484 25.87 -18.20 1.52
CA ILE A 484 24.64 -18.69 2.14
C ILE A 484 24.50 -20.15 1.69
N THR A 485 24.18 -21.06 2.61
CA THR A 485 23.77 -22.44 2.28
C THR A 485 22.38 -22.71 2.83
N LEU A 486 21.68 -23.68 2.27
CA LEU A 486 20.39 -24.17 2.76
C LEU A 486 20.51 -25.68 3.00
N GLU A 487 20.55 -26.08 4.26
CA GLU A 487 20.69 -27.48 4.69
C GLU A 487 19.69 -27.75 5.82
N GLU A 488 18.99 -28.89 5.76
CA GLU A 488 18.03 -29.32 6.80
C GLU A 488 16.98 -28.24 7.17
N GLY A 489 16.59 -27.39 6.22
CA GLY A 489 15.63 -26.31 6.47
C GLY A 489 16.20 -25.11 7.23
N MET A 490 17.52 -24.96 7.28
CA MET A 490 18.20 -23.81 7.87
C MET A 490 19.06 -23.10 6.81
N PHE A 491 18.90 -21.78 6.69
CA PHE A 491 19.86 -20.96 5.98
C PHE A 491 21.04 -20.66 6.89
N THR A 492 22.24 -21.05 6.48
CA THR A 492 23.48 -20.72 7.18
C THR A 492 24.18 -19.58 6.45
N PHE A 493 24.36 -18.46 7.13
CA PHE A 493 25.03 -17.27 6.60
C PHE A 493 26.47 -17.26 7.07
N TYR A 494 27.41 -17.42 6.15
CA TYR A 494 28.84 -17.33 6.45
C TYR A 494 29.31 -15.91 6.23
N CYS A 495 29.85 -15.32 7.28
CA CYS A 495 30.09 -13.90 7.38
C CYS A 495 31.49 -13.56 7.88
N ARG A 496 31.96 -12.35 7.58
CA ARG A 496 33.19 -11.76 8.14
C ARG A 496 32.90 -10.39 8.75
N SER A 497 33.50 -10.12 9.90
CA SER A 497 33.48 -8.85 10.62
C SER A 497 34.83 -8.55 11.27
N ILE A 498 35.19 -7.28 11.39
CA ILE A 498 36.40 -6.85 12.12
C ILE A 498 36.20 -6.90 13.64
N ASN A 499 34.97 -6.75 14.12
CA ASN A 499 34.64 -6.80 15.54
C ASN A 499 33.89 -8.09 15.91
N GLU A 500 34.04 -8.47 17.18
CA GLU A 500 33.21 -9.52 17.77
C GLU A 500 31.72 -9.11 17.84
N ILE A 501 30.87 -10.10 17.59
CA ILE A 501 29.41 -10.01 17.46
C ILE A 501 28.86 -11.20 18.22
N ASN A 502 28.06 -10.92 19.25
CA ASN A 502 27.44 -11.97 20.04
C ASN A 502 26.13 -12.47 19.40
N ASN A 503 25.42 -11.58 18.70
CA ASN A 503 24.18 -11.89 18.02
C ASN A 503 23.96 -11.00 16.79
N VAL A 504 23.13 -11.52 15.90
CA VAL A 504 22.66 -10.85 14.70
C VAL A 504 21.15 -10.67 14.82
N ILE A 505 20.70 -9.42 14.88
CA ILE A 505 19.28 -9.08 14.92
C ILE A 505 18.79 -8.94 13.49
N LEU A 506 17.74 -9.65 13.11
CA LEU A 506 17.06 -9.41 11.85
C LEU A 506 15.73 -8.73 12.07
N THR A 507 15.53 -7.61 11.41
CA THR A 507 14.29 -6.87 11.39
C THR A 507 13.55 -7.15 10.08
N ASN A 508 12.37 -7.75 10.16
CA ASN A 508 11.47 -7.89 9.02
C ASN A 508 10.52 -6.70 8.95
N PHE A 509 10.59 -5.88 7.90
CA PHE A 509 9.75 -4.68 7.76
C PHE A 509 8.26 -4.96 7.58
N VAL A 510 7.88 -6.19 7.22
CA VAL A 510 6.47 -6.56 7.03
C VAL A 510 5.77 -6.82 8.35
N THR A 511 6.49 -7.36 9.34
CA THR A 511 5.95 -7.67 10.66
C THR A 511 6.53 -6.82 11.78
N TYR A 512 7.53 -5.99 11.47
CA TYR A 512 8.42 -5.30 12.42
C TYR A 512 9.03 -6.24 13.46
N ASN A 513 9.10 -7.54 13.19
CA ASN A 513 9.71 -8.49 14.11
C ASN A 513 11.21 -8.33 14.07
N GLU A 514 11.80 -8.14 15.25
CA GLU A 514 13.22 -8.27 15.49
C GLU A 514 13.48 -9.66 16.06
N THR A 515 14.39 -10.42 15.45
CA THR A 515 14.78 -11.74 15.93
C THR A 515 16.29 -11.79 16.03
N ALA A 516 16.80 -12.07 17.24
CA ALA A 516 18.21 -12.21 17.50
C ALA A 516 18.64 -13.66 17.25
N PHE A 517 19.61 -13.83 16.36
CA PHE A 517 20.24 -15.10 16.05
C PHE A 517 21.64 -15.15 16.69
N PRO A 518 21.97 -16.20 17.44
CA PRO A 518 23.29 -16.34 18.00
C PRO A 518 24.34 -16.49 16.90
N VAL A 519 25.52 -15.95 17.15
CA VAL A 519 26.66 -16.02 16.24
C VAL A 519 27.64 -17.08 16.74
N ASN A 520 28.12 -17.91 15.82
CA ASN A 520 29.18 -18.88 16.07
C ASN A 520 30.43 -18.50 15.28
N TYR A 521 31.55 -18.34 15.97
CA TYR A 521 32.84 -18.12 15.35
C TYR A 521 33.44 -19.43 14.88
N TYR A 522 33.97 -19.44 13.66
CA TYR A 522 34.68 -20.60 13.10
C TYR A 522 36.13 -20.28 12.73
N SER A 523 36.55 -19.03 12.93
CA SER A 523 37.93 -18.59 12.79
C SER A 523 38.19 -17.36 13.66
N ASP A 524 39.40 -17.28 14.21
CA ASP A 524 39.89 -16.15 15.00
C ASP A 524 40.11 -14.87 14.16
N SER A 525 39.92 -14.94 12.84
CA SER A 525 40.04 -13.81 11.90
C SER A 525 38.78 -12.92 11.81
N GLY A 526 37.83 -13.09 12.73
CA GLY A 526 36.53 -12.42 12.69
C GLY A 526 35.53 -13.04 11.71
N SER A 527 35.76 -14.30 11.30
CA SER A 527 34.81 -15.07 10.48
C SER A 527 33.84 -15.83 11.36
N PHE A 528 32.55 -15.71 11.05
CA PHE A 528 31.46 -16.22 11.88
C PHE A 528 30.26 -16.64 11.03
N TYR A 529 29.40 -17.51 11.57
CA TYR A 529 28.14 -17.83 10.94
C TYR A 529 26.97 -17.69 11.91
N PHE A 530 25.80 -17.47 11.35
CA PHE A 530 24.53 -17.60 12.06
C PHE A 530 23.54 -18.37 11.17
N THR A 531 22.55 -18.98 11.80
CA THR A 531 21.56 -19.80 11.12
C THR A 531 20.17 -19.23 11.32
N ILE A 532 19.34 -19.34 10.29
CA ILE A 532 17.95 -18.89 10.32
C ILE A 532 17.09 -19.97 9.69
N PRO A 533 15.96 -20.36 10.33
CA PRO A 533 15.04 -21.31 9.73
C PRO A 533 14.55 -20.84 8.36
N TYR A 534 14.51 -21.76 7.41
CA TYR A 534 13.95 -21.55 6.08
C TYR A 534 12.54 -20.94 6.16
N ASP A 535 11.74 -21.44 7.11
CA ASP A 535 10.37 -20.99 7.37
C ASP A 535 10.27 -19.54 7.86
N GLU A 536 11.27 -19.03 8.60
CA GLU A 536 11.31 -17.63 9.01
C GLU A 536 11.50 -16.68 7.83
N PHE A 537 12.14 -17.18 6.76
CA PHE A 537 12.05 -16.53 5.48
C PHE A 537 10.72 -16.85 4.83
N THR A 538 10.38 -18.12 4.60
CA THR A 538 9.28 -18.50 3.69
C THR A 538 7.87 -18.11 4.08
N ARG A 539 7.65 -17.77 5.35
CA ARG A 539 6.32 -17.43 5.88
C ARG A 539 5.66 -16.20 5.26
N TYR A 540 6.40 -15.26 4.66
CA TYR A 540 5.83 -14.00 4.13
C TYR A 540 5.98 -13.84 2.63
N VAL A 541 5.00 -13.29 1.92
CA VAL A 541 5.11 -13.08 0.47
C VAL A 541 6.04 -11.90 0.15
N ILE A 542 5.91 -10.83 0.93
CA ILE A 542 6.73 -9.63 0.84
C ILE A 542 7.80 -9.72 1.92
N ARG A 543 9.07 -9.48 1.56
CA ARG A 543 10.19 -9.69 2.47
C ARG A 543 11.29 -8.68 2.25
N LYS A 544 11.37 -7.72 3.17
CA LYS A 544 12.46 -6.78 3.29
C LYS A 544 13.10 -7.00 4.65
N TYR A 545 14.27 -7.62 4.65
CA TYR A 545 15.04 -7.86 5.87
C TYR A 545 16.18 -6.87 5.99
N GLU A 546 16.38 -6.40 7.21
CA GLU A 546 17.54 -5.64 7.61
C GLU A 546 18.24 -6.39 8.73
N LEU A 547 19.54 -6.64 8.53
CA LEU A 547 20.37 -7.24 9.54
C LEU A 547 20.96 -6.09 10.35
N ASN A 548 20.75 -6.15 11.66
CA ASN A 548 21.18 -5.20 12.66
C ASN A 548 22.10 -5.96 13.62
N SER A 549 23.20 -5.35 14.02
CA SER A 549 24.09 -5.86 15.08
C SER A 549 24.12 -4.77 16.16
N PRO A 550 24.72 -4.96 17.36
CA PRO A 550 24.80 -3.88 18.37
C PRO A 550 25.26 -2.56 17.75
N GLN A 551 24.96 -1.42 18.41
CA GLN A 551 25.13 -0.04 17.92
C GLN A 551 26.46 0.28 17.21
N SER A 552 27.46 -0.58 17.31
CA SER A 552 28.74 -0.52 16.67
C SER A 552 28.75 -0.80 15.15
N PHE A 553 27.76 -1.45 14.52
CA PHE A 553 27.80 -1.85 13.09
C PHE A 553 26.96 -0.99 12.14
N ASN A 554 27.54 -0.65 10.98
CA ASN A 554 27.00 0.38 10.09
C ASN A 554 26.45 -0.12 8.74
N SER A 555 26.76 -1.35 8.31
CA SER A 555 26.22 -1.94 7.06
C SER A 555 26.46 -3.46 6.93
N ILE A 556 25.63 -4.12 6.12
CA ILE A 556 25.83 -5.50 5.66
C ILE A 556 25.91 -5.56 4.15
N LYS A 557 26.83 -6.38 3.64
CA LYS A 557 26.95 -6.64 2.21
C LYS A 557 26.84 -8.12 1.92
N LEU A 558 26.09 -8.46 0.87
CA LEU A 558 26.24 -9.75 0.20
C LEU A 558 27.31 -9.60 -0.89
N ASP A 559 28.25 -10.53 -0.94
CA ASP A 559 29.30 -10.54 -1.98
C ASP A 559 28.73 -10.84 -3.38
N ARG A 560 27.59 -11.53 -3.44
CA ARG A 560 26.87 -11.88 -4.67
C ARG A 560 25.37 -12.08 -4.42
N GLU A 561 24.60 -12.21 -5.48
CA GLU A 561 23.22 -12.71 -5.39
C GLU A 561 23.24 -14.22 -5.10
N PHE A 562 22.39 -14.67 -4.17
CA PHE A 562 22.18 -16.09 -3.89
C PHE A 562 20.76 -16.49 -4.26
N LYS A 563 20.60 -17.68 -4.83
CA LYS A 563 19.30 -18.22 -5.22
C LYS A 563 19.20 -19.67 -4.75
N PHE A 564 18.11 -20.00 -4.09
CA PHE A 564 17.80 -21.34 -3.59
C PHE A 564 16.42 -21.74 -4.11
N GLU A 565 16.29 -22.98 -4.55
CA GLU A 565 15.03 -23.58 -4.97
C GLU A 565 14.72 -24.73 -4.01
N ASN A 566 13.58 -24.66 -3.32
CA ASN A 566 13.13 -25.72 -2.42
C ASN A 566 11.65 -25.99 -2.66
N GLY A 567 11.34 -27.13 -3.30
CA GLY A 567 10.00 -27.57 -3.66
C GLY A 567 9.18 -26.49 -4.38
N ASN A 568 8.31 -25.82 -3.62
CA ASN A 568 7.33 -24.84 -4.09
C ASN A 568 7.83 -23.39 -4.05
N SER A 569 9.09 -23.12 -3.73
CA SER A 569 9.53 -21.74 -3.42
C SER A 569 10.94 -21.45 -3.92
N ILE A 570 11.09 -20.36 -4.67
CA ILE A 570 12.39 -19.83 -5.11
C ILE A 570 12.76 -18.66 -4.22
N VAL A 571 13.77 -18.82 -3.37
CA VAL A 571 14.27 -17.80 -2.44
C VAL A 571 15.49 -17.12 -3.06
N ARG A 572 15.43 -15.80 -3.28
CA ARG A 572 16.56 -15.02 -3.83
C ARG A 572 17.05 -13.97 -2.85
N PHE A 573 18.30 -14.03 -2.45
CA PHE A 573 18.97 -13.03 -1.62
C PHE A 573 19.76 -12.08 -2.50
N LYS A 574 19.36 -10.81 -2.55
CA LYS A 574 20.12 -9.78 -3.27
C LYS A 574 20.37 -8.57 -2.40
N ASN A 575 21.56 -7.99 -2.55
CA ASN A 575 21.88 -6.74 -1.88
C ASN A 575 21.22 -5.58 -2.62
N LYS A 576 20.38 -4.81 -1.92
CA LYS A 576 19.87 -3.54 -2.43
C LYS A 576 19.93 -2.52 -1.30
N ARG A 577 20.83 -1.55 -1.43
CA ARG A 577 20.98 -0.42 -0.47
C ARG A 577 21.22 -0.91 0.97
N ASN A 578 22.19 -1.83 1.16
CA ASN A 578 22.54 -2.47 2.44
C ASN A 578 21.44 -3.35 3.07
N LYS A 579 20.48 -3.80 2.26
CA LYS A 579 19.39 -4.70 2.70
C LYS A 579 19.41 -5.99 1.91
N ILE A 580 19.02 -7.06 2.57
CA ILE A 580 18.87 -8.37 1.96
C ILE A 580 17.41 -8.51 1.55
N TYR A 581 17.15 -8.31 0.26
CA TYR A 581 15.82 -8.58 -0.29
C TYR A 581 15.67 -10.06 -0.54
N ILE A 582 14.49 -10.59 -0.19
CA ILE A 582 14.15 -11.99 -0.37
C ILE A 582 12.85 -12.06 -1.17
N SER A 583 12.90 -12.49 -2.44
CA SER A 583 11.66 -12.89 -3.13
C SER A 583 11.41 -14.35 -2.87
N ASN A 584 10.16 -14.72 -2.61
CA ASN A 584 9.67 -16.06 -2.81
C ASN A 584 8.70 -16.07 -3.99
N LYS A 585 8.94 -16.91 -4.99
CA LYS A 585 7.93 -17.21 -6.03
C LYS A 585 7.43 -18.63 -5.81
N PRO A 586 6.12 -18.84 -5.63
CA PRO A 586 5.50 -20.15 -5.78
C PRO A 586 5.95 -20.77 -7.10
N ASN A 587 6.37 -22.03 -7.10
CA ASN A 587 6.86 -22.68 -8.30
C ASN A 587 5.68 -22.87 -9.28
N LYS A 588 5.77 -22.35 -10.50
CA LYS A 588 4.72 -22.53 -11.54
C LYS A 588 4.50 -24.00 -11.93
N SER A 589 5.44 -24.89 -11.60
CA SER A 589 5.34 -26.32 -11.87
C SER A 589 4.25 -27.03 -11.07
N SER A 590 3.81 -26.50 -9.92
CA SER A 590 2.62 -26.98 -9.20
C SER A 590 1.33 -26.67 -9.98
N ILE A 591 1.32 -25.57 -10.75
CA ILE A 591 0.18 -25.08 -11.53
C ILE A 591 -0.10 -25.98 -12.75
N ILE A 592 0.96 -26.58 -13.32
CA ILE A 592 0.82 -27.51 -14.46
C ILE A 592 0.24 -28.87 -14.03
N ASN A 593 0.39 -29.26 -12.76
CA ASN A 593 -0.16 -30.53 -12.25
C ASN A 593 -1.66 -30.46 -11.94
N ILE A 594 -2.24 -29.27 -11.81
CA ILE A 594 -3.68 -29.10 -11.53
C ILE A 594 -4.51 -29.50 -12.76
N LYS A 595 -4.03 -29.25 -13.98
CA LYS A 595 -4.71 -29.69 -15.21
C LYS A 595 -4.79 -31.22 -15.32
N ASN A 596 -3.75 -31.93 -14.87
CA ASN A 596 -3.75 -33.39 -14.79
C ASN A 596 -4.64 -33.89 -13.63
N LEU A 597 -4.71 -33.18 -12.51
CA LEU A 597 -5.63 -33.49 -11.42
C LEU A 597 -7.09 -33.24 -11.80
N MET A 598 -7.39 -32.26 -12.65
CA MET A 598 -8.74 -32.03 -13.20
C MET A 598 -9.20 -33.22 -14.06
N ASP A 599 -8.35 -33.72 -14.96
CA ASP A 599 -8.65 -34.93 -15.76
C ASP A 599 -8.81 -36.18 -14.89
N VAL A 600 -8.00 -36.31 -13.83
CA VAL A 600 -8.09 -37.44 -12.88
C VAL A 600 -9.34 -37.31 -12.00
N ASN A 601 -9.70 -36.12 -11.54
CA ASN A 601 -10.86 -35.88 -10.71
C ASN A 601 -12.16 -36.05 -11.50
N GLU A 602 -12.21 -35.60 -12.76
CA GLU A 602 -13.35 -35.83 -13.65
C GLU A 602 -13.54 -37.33 -13.94
N ARG A 603 -12.44 -38.08 -14.12
CA ARG A 603 -12.50 -39.56 -14.21
C ARG A 603 -12.98 -40.21 -12.91
N LEU A 604 -12.47 -39.79 -11.75
CA LEU A 604 -12.85 -40.33 -10.45
C LEU A 604 -14.32 -40.02 -10.10
N VAL A 605 -14.80 -38.82 -10.40
CA VAL A 605 -16.22 -38.44 -10.22
C VAL A 605 -17.12 -39.30 -11.10
N ASN A 606 -16.75 -39.51 -12.36
CA ASN A 606 -17.49 -40.39 -13.27
C ASN A 606 -17.49 -41.87 -12.81
N GLU A 607 -16.36 -42.35 -12.30
CA GLU A 607 -16.23 -43.72 -11.78
C GLU A 607 -17.02 -43.90 -10.47
N ASN A 608 -17.02 -42.91 -9.59
CA ASN A 608 -17.79 -42.92 -8.34
C ASN A 608 -19.30 -42.90 -8.60
N ASN A 609 -19.77 -42.10 -9.57
CA ASN A 609 -21.16 -42.10 -10.02
C ASN A 609 -21.58 -43.47 -10.58
N ARG A 610 -20.70 -44.14 -11.33
CA ARG A 610 -20.94 -45.49 -11.86
C ARG A 610 -21.00 -46.56 -10.75
N LEU A 611 -20.15 -46.45 -9.73
CA LEU A 611 -20.16 -47.33 -8.56
C LEU A 611 -21.44 -47.13 -7.71
N LEU A 612 -21.87 -45.88 -7.53
CA LEU A 612 -23.14 -45.54 -6.88
C LEU A 612 -24.36 -46.16 -7.58
N GLU A 613 -24.42 -46.09 -8.91
CA GLU A 613 -25.49 -46.78 -9.67
C GLU A 613 -25.43 -48.31 -9.52
N THR A 614 -24.22 -48.87 -9.53
CA THR A 614 -24.02 -50.32 -9.37
C THR A 614 -24.46 -50.79 -7.99
N ASN A 615 -24.13 -50.06 -6.94
CA ASN A 615 -24.55 -50.32 -5.56
C ASN A 615 -26.07 -50.23 -5.41
N LYS A 616 -26.72 -49.22 -6.01
CA LYS A 616 -28.19 -49.12 -6.04
C LYS A 616 -28.84 -50.34 -6.71
N ARG A 617 -28.27 -50.81 -7.83
CA ARG A 617 -28.75 -52.02 -8.53
C ARG A 617 -28.55 -53.29 -7.69
N LEU A 618 -27.41 -53.43 -7.01
CA LEU A 618 -27.12 -54.56 -6.13
C LEU A 618 -28.02 -54.59 -4.90
N ALA A 619 -28.25 -53.44 -4.26
CA ALA A 619 -29.19 -53.32 -3.14
C ALA A 619 -30.59 -53.81 -3.52
N LYS A 620 -31.09 -53.37 -4.68
CA LYS A 620 -32.38 -53.84 -5.22
C LYS A 620 -32.41 -55.35 -5.46
N LYS A 621 -31.34 -55.93 -6.04
CA LYS A 621 -31.24 -57.39 -6.23
C LYS A 621 -31.23 -58.17 -4.91
N ILE A 622 -30.59 -57.65 -3.88
CA ILE A 622 -30.56 -58.26 -2.54
C ILE A 622 -31.97 -58.24 -1.93
N GLU A 623 -32.69 -57.14 -2.07
CA GLU A 623 -34.06 -57.00 -1.59
C GLU A 623 -35.03 -57.95 -2.32
N ASP A 624 -34.91 -58.04 -3.65
CA ASP A 624 -35.65 -59.00 -4.47
C ASP A 624 -35.35 -60.45 -4.06
N TYR A 625 -34.08 -60.78 -3.79
CA TYR A 625 -33.68 -62.12 -3.35
C TYR A 625 -34.23 -62.46 -1.96
N LYS A 626 -34.14 -61.52 -1.00
CA LYS A 626 -34.73 -61.68 0.33
C LYS A 626 -36.23 -61.92 0.25
N SER A 627 -36.92 -61.16 -0.60
CA SER A 627 -38.36 -61.30 -0.83
C SER A 627 -38.72 -62.68 -1.38
N ARG A 628 -38.00 -63.16 -2.41
CA ARG A 628 -38.21 -64.51 -2.98
C ARG A 628 -37.92 -65.62 -1.97
N LYS A 629 -36.86 -65.48 -1.17
CA LYS A 629 -36.49 -66.47 -0.15
C LYS A 629 -37.51 -66.50 0.99
N ALA A 630 -38.05 -65.35 1.40
CA ALA A 630 -39.13 -65.26 2.36
C ALA A 630 -40.42 -65.94 1.86
N VAL A 631 -40.80 -65.69 0.60
CA VAL A 631 -41.95 -66.38 -0.04
C VAL A 631 -41.75 -67.89 -0.05
N LYS A 632 -40.56 -68.37 -0.47
CA LYS A 632 -40.24 -69.81 -0.47
C LYS A 632 -40.28 -70.42 0.92
N LEU A 633 -39.76 -69.73 1.94
CA LEU A 633 -39.80 -70.19 3.33
C LEU A 633 -41.23 -70.31 3.85
N VAL A 634 -42.11 -69.36 3.50
CA VAL A 634 -43.54 -69.40 3.84
C VAL A 634 -44.23 -70.59 3.17
N ASP A 635 -43.93 -70.86 1.90
CA ASP A 635 -44.48 -72.02 1.19
C ASP A 635 -43.98 -73.35 1.77
N ASP A 636 -42.69 -73.44 2.12
CA ASP A 636 -42.11 -74.62 2.76
C ASP A 636 -42.75 -74.87 4.16
N ILE A 637 -42.97 -73.82 4.96
CA ILE A 637 -43.66 -73.92 6.26
C ILE A 637 -45.12 -74.39 6.08
N LYS A 638 -45.85 -73.86 5.09
CA LYS A 638 -47.22 -74.29 4.79
C LYS A 638 -47.30 -75.77 4.36
N ASN A 639 -46.27 -76.27 3.69
CA ASN A 639 -46.20 -77.66 3.27
C ASN A 639 -45.85 -78.62 4.42
N ILE A 640 -45.10 -78.15 5.44
CA ILE A 640 -44.83 -78.93 6.66
C ILE A 640 -46.09 -79.08 7.51
N GLY A 641 -46.97 -78.08 7.57
CA GLY A 641 -48.25 -78.17 8.29
C GLY A 641 -49.33 -79.03 7.64
N LYS A 642 -49.08 -79.62 6.46
CA LYS A 642 -50.02 -80.49 5.72
C LYS A 642 -49.59 -81.97 5.67
N ARG A 643 -48.42 -82.31 6.21
CA ARG A 643 -47.97 -83.70 6.47
C ARG A 643 -48.16 -84.00 7.94
#